data_AF-E4RS81-F1
#
_entry.id   AF-E4RS81-F1
#
_cell.length_a   1.000
_cell.length_b   1.000
_cell.length_c   1.000
_cell.angle_alpha   90.00
_cell.angle_beta   90.00
_cell.angle_gamma   90.00
#
_symmetry.space_group_name_H-M   'P 1'
#
loop_
_entity.id
_entity.type
_entity.pdbx_description
1 polymer ?
#
loop_
_entity_poly.entity_id
_entity_poly.type
_entity_poly.pdbx_seq_one_letter_code
_entity_poly.pdbx_strand_id
1 'polypeptide(L)'
;MKSEFVSQTSGGYYLLCLLVGVAYAGFFYYRAKILSKEQKWILAVIRGTLVSILAFLLLNPLFKTLSALTLRPKVVLVLDDSRSMKNAEKWKDVSASWEALRKGLESKGFETQTVTLEGVEGVELSNAAFTGRKTALANGLNALKGNFEGQHLTDVILLSDGIMNEGLSPTFFQYPFRIHTLGAGDSTVKKDAYIQGISANKIAYLGNDFTVQVEIGSYLLKGRNSKIEIRDNSGQVLSSSPVNYKTDDDYQSVSFKLPAKQEGKQRFVAVLGGVEGEHTLKNNTREFFVDVVNGKEKILLLAASPHPDLKAIKSIIDKNEWFELKTKIVQEADISSLKNEVFDVLILHQFPDRAGLHTRFLSELLVRQKPVFFFPASQSDWSFFNGMQNVVSVVTQLGKVDKVNGMFNPGFQLFNVPSSNLFADLPPITVPFGVYSALTGTEVIMQQYISGINTGRPLLAVNLSGTRKMAVFLGDGLWHWRMEEFAQTQQHGIIDELILKTLQLIALKEEKGKLRIYPVNEVFQVDQKVSFAVEMYNDLYERIYEQDIELRIKGPSGEKKFDFRITPDHSRFELSTLPAGVYTYEGKSKNEKAGGQFVVSDSDIELQNTTADFSLLRTIASENNGSFLLAKDLLELRNVINKENVPNKLVTQEDLRDIIHFKWIWFVLIVLVSVEWILRKYWGSY
;
A
#
# COMPACT_ATOMS: atom_id res chain seq x y z
N MET A 1 29.77 -41.30 10.06
CA MET A 1 28.85 -41.56 8.93
C MET A 1 27.98 -42.74 9.28
N LYS A 2 26.67 -42.54 9.36
CA LYS A 2 25.72 -43.64 9.22
C LYS A 2 25.35 -43.71 7.74
N SER A 3 25.44 -44.90 7.17
CA SER A 3 25.05 -45.18 5.79
C SER A 3 23.98 -46.25 5.79
N GLU A 4 22.87 -45.98 5.13
CA GLU A 4 21.74 -46.91 5.03
C GLU A 4 21.34 -47.06 3.56
N PHE A 5 20.99 -48.29 3.16
CA PHE A 5 20.40 -48.54 1.86
C PHE A 5 18.94 -48.13 1.92
N VAL A 6 18.54 -47.23 1.03
CA VAL A 6 17.15 -46.77 0.93
C VAL A 6 16.63 -47.21 -0.42
N SER A 7 15.60 -48.06 -0.38
CA SER A 7 14.86 -48.46 -1.58
C SER A 7 13.55 -47.70 -1.65
N GLN A 8 13.22 -47.19 -2.83
CA GLN A 8 11.87 -46.71 -3.12
C GLN A 8 10.90 -47.86 -3.44
N THR A 9 11.42 -49.08 -3.68
CA THR A 9 10.65 -50.25 -4.08
C THR A 9 10.59 -51.31 -2.98
N SER A 10 9.48 -52.05 -2.94
CA SER A 10 9.27 -53.15 -1.98
C SER A 10 10.32 -54.25 -2.17
N GLY A 11 10.77 -54.88 -1.08
CA GLY A 11 11.78 -55.94 -1.10
C GLY A 11 11.44 -57.15 -1.99
N GLY A 12 10.16 -57.36 -2.32
CA GLY A 12 9.72 -58.37 -3.28
C GLY A 12 10.27 -58.17 -4.70
N TYR A 13 10.58 -56.94 -5.11
CA TYR A 13 11.18 -56.67 -6.42
C TYR A 13 12.62 -57.17 -6.51
N TYR A 14 13.34 -57.29 -5.39
CA TYR A 14 14.68 -57.90 -5.39
C TYR A 14 14.63 -59.40 -5.67
N LEU A 15 13.60 -60.08 -5.14
CA LEU A 15 13.32 -61.48 -5.49
C LEU A 15 12.93 -61.60 -6.96
N LEU A 16 12.16 -60.66 -7.50
CA LEU A 16 11.83 -60.60 -8.92
C LEU A 16 13.07 -60.44 -9.80
N CYS A 17 14.03 -59.56 -9.46
CA CYS A 17 15.29 -59.42 -10.19
C CYS A 17 16.07 -60.74 -10.26
N LEU A 18 16.11 -61.48 -9.14
CA LEU A 18 16.76 -62.79 -9.07
C LEU A 18 16.03 -63.82 -9.94
N LEU A 19 14.69 -63.86 -9.88
CA LEU A 19 13.87 -64.74 -10.71
C LEU A 19 14.04 -64.45 -12.21
N VAL A 20 14.10 -63.18 -12.61
CA VAL A 20 14.36 -62.78 -13.99
C VAL A 20 15.73 -63.26 -14.45
N GLY A 21 16.77 -63.11 -13.61
CA GLY A 21 18.11 -63.63 -13.90
C GLY A 21 18.13 -65.14 -14.07
N VAL A 22 17.50 -65.88 -13.15
CA VAL A 22 17.41 -67.36 -13.21
C VAL A 22 16.62 -67.82 -14.43
N ALA A 23 15.48 -67.19 -14.73
CA ALA A 23 14.66 -67.52 -15.89
C ALA A 23 15.41 -67.27 -17.21
N TYR A 24 16.09 -66.11 -17.32
CA TYR A 24 16.88 -65.76 -18.50
C TYR A 24 18.05 -66.74 -18.71
N ALA A 25 18.79 -67.04 -17.65
CA ALA A 25 19.89 -68.00 -17.71
C ALA A 25 19.40 -69.42 -18.05
N GLY A 26 18.30 -69.86 -17.42
CA GLY A 26 17.68 -71.14 -17.68
C GLY A 26 17.24 -71.28 -19.14
N PHE A 27 16.54 -70.29 -19.68
CA PHE A 27 16.14 -70.28 -21.10
C PHE A 27 17.33 -70.41 -22.04
N PHE A 28 18.40 -69.67 -21.78
CA PHE A 28 19.56 -69.59 -22.67
C PHE A 28 20.39 -70.88 -22.69
N TYR A 29 20.62 -71.52 -21.53
CA TYR A 29 21.44 -72.74 -21.46
C TYR A 29 20.67 -74.05 -21.50
N TYR A 30 19.34 -74.05 -21.33
CA TYR A 30 18.52 -75.25 -21.46
C TYR A 30 18.60 -75.87 -22.87
N ARG A 31 18.74 -75.04 -23.91
CA ARG A 31 18.83 -75.49 -25.32
C ARG A 31 20.25 -75.74 -25.81
N ALA A 32 21.28 -75.52 -24.99
CA ALA A 32 22.66 -75.75 -25.39
C ALA A 32 22.96 -77.26 -25.48
N LYS A 33 23.15 -77.81 -26.68
CA LYS A 33 23.35 -79.26 -26.89
C LYS A 33 24.80 -79.71 -26.74
N ILE A 34 25.78 -78.81 -26.87
CA ILE A 34 27.22 -79.12 -26.98
C ILE A 34 27.91 -79.17 -25.60
N LEU A 35 27.32 -78.56 -24.57
CA LEU A 35 27.91 -78.41 -23.23
C LEU A 35 27.52 -79.55 -22.27
N SER A 36 28.42 -79.90 -21.34
CA SER A 36 28.13 -80.85 -20.24
C SER A 36 27.17 -80.25 -19.21
N LYS A 37 26.59 -81.09 -18.32
CA LYS A 37 25.64 -80.64 -17.30
C LYS A 37 26.28 -79.63 -16.32
N GLU A 38 27.53 -79.86 -15.93
CA GLU A 38 28.29 -78.98 -15.03
C GLU A 38 28.61 -77.62 -15.68
N GLN A 39 29.04 -77.65 -16.95
CA GLN A 39 29.35 -76.44 -17.72
C GLN A 39 28.12 -75.55 -17.91
N LYS A 40 26.95 -76.15 -18.16
CA LYS A 40 25.67 -75.42 -18.25
C LYS A 40 25.32 -74.72 -16.94
N TRP A 41 25.50 -75.39 -15.80
CA TRP A 41 25.22 -74.79 -14.49
C TRP A 41 26.17 -73.63 -14.17
N ILE A 42 27.47 -73.77 -14.43
CA ILE A 42 28.44 -72.71 -14.20
C ILE A 42 28.09 -71.46 -15.03
N LEU A 43 27.83 -71.63 -16.32
CA LEU A 43 27.47 -70.51 -17.20
C LEU A 43 26.11 -69.91 -16.84
N ALA A 44 25.14 -70.74 -16.45
CA ALA A 44 23.83 -70.27 -16.00
C ALA A 44 23.92 -69.43 -14.72
N VAL A 45 24.77 -69.81 -13.76
CA VAL A 45 24.99 -69.03 -12.53
C VAL A 45 25.64 -67.69 -12.85
N ILE A 46 26.67 -67.67 -13.69
CA ILE A 46 27.36 -66.42 -14.09
C ILE A 46 26.39 -65.48 -14.81
N ARG A 47 25.68 -65.98 -15.82
CA ARG A 47 24.67 -65.22 -16.58
C ARG A 47 23.51 -64.77 -15.71
N GLY A 48 23.01 -65.64 -14.85
CA GLY A 48 21.90 -65.35 -13.96
C GLY A 48 22.28 -64.27 -12.96
N THR A 49 23.50 -64.32 -12.41
CA THR A 49 24.03 -63.28 -11.52
C THR A 49 24.17 -61.94 -12.25
N LEU A 50 24.72 -61.94 -13.46
CA LEU A 50 24.85 -60.73 -14.28
C LEU A 50 23.49 -60.06 -14.53
N VAL A 51 22.52 -60.82 -15.02
CA VAL A 51 21.18 -60.31 -15.34
C VAL A 51 20.44 -59.86 -14.08
N SER A 52 20.62 -60.57 -12.95
CA SER A 52 20.04 -60.18 -11.67
C SER A 52 20.60 -58.84 -11.18
N ILE A 53 21.93 -58.63 -11.29
CA ILE A 53 22.57 -57.36 -10.92
C ILE A 53 22.09 -56.23 -11.83
N LEU A 54 22.00 -56.46 -13.15
CA LEU A 54 21.48 -55.46 -14.10
C LEU A 54 20.02 -55.09 -13.81
N ALA A 55 19.17 -56.09 -13.56
CA ALA A 55 17.78 -55.87 -13.17
C ALA A 55 17.66 -55.12 -11.84
N PHE A 56 18.54 -55.40 -10.88
CA PHE A 56 18.60 -54.69 -9.60
C PHE A 56 19.02 -53.22 -9.78
N LEU A 57 20.03 -52.95 -10.61
CA LEU A 57 20.45 -51.57 -10.91
C LEU A 57 19.37 -50.76 -11.64
N LEU A 58 18.54 -51.42 -12.47
CA LEU A 58 17.38 -50.80 -13.12
C LEU A 58 16.31 -50.34 -12.12
N LEU A 59 16.25 -50.90 -10.91
CA LEU A 59 15.36 -50.42 -9.83
C LEU A 59 15.86 -49.13 -9.15
N ASN A 60 16.97 -48.57 -9.63
CA ASN A 60 17.67 -47.39 -9.11
C ASN A 60 17.77 -47.34 -7.56
N PRO A 61 18.44 -48.30 -6.93
CA PRO A 61 18.56 -48.31 -5.48
C PRO A 61 19.49 -47.16 -5.02
N LEU A 62 19.09 -46.46 -3.96
CA LEU A 62 19.77 -45.28 -3.45
C LEU A 62 20.63 -45.61 -2.23
N PHE A 63 21.80 -44.99 -2.16
CA PHE A 63 22.69 -45.04 -1.01
C PHE A 63 22.57 -43.73 -0.23
N LYS A 64 22.00 -43.77 0.97
CA LYS A 64 21.82 -42.60 1.85
C LYS A 64 23.03 -42.45 2.77
N THR A 65 23.69 -41.30 2.70
CA THR A 65 24.75 -40.93 3.63
C THR A 65 24.35 -39.70 4.43
N LEU A 66 24.44 -39.80 5.76
CA LEU A 66 24.26 -38.66 6.66
C LEU A 66 25.62 -38.00 6.90
N SER A 67 25.74 -36.75 6.46
CA SER A 67 26.92 -35.91 6.68
C SER A 67 26.55 -34.78 7.62
N ALA A 68 27.36 -34.55 8.65
CA ALA A 68 27.18 -33.42 9.55
C ALA A 68 27.93 -32.21 8.96
N LEU A 69 27.19 -31.17 8.58
CA LEU A 69 27.74 -29.87 8.23
C LEU A 69 27.90 -29.06 9.51
N THR A 70 29.11 -28.58 9.78
CA THR A 70 29.41 -27.70 10.90
C THR A 70 29.32 -26.25 10.42
N LEU A 71 28.29 -25.53 10.85
CA LEU A 71 28.16 -24.11 10.58
C LEU A 71 28.85 -23.34 11.71
N ARG A 72 29.85 -22.52 11.33
CA ARG A 72 30.54 -21.61 12.25
C ARG A 72 29.65 -20.42 12.56
N PRO A 73 29.74 -19.82 13.75
CA PRO A 73 29.00 -18.61 14.07
C PRO A 73 29.43 -17.48 13.13
N LYS A 74 28.46 -16.82 12.52
CA LYS A 74 28.67 -15.72 11.57
C LYS A 74 28.34 -14.39 12.22
N VAL A 75 29.24 -13.41 12.06
CA VAL A 75 29.08 -12.03 12.52
C VAL A 75 29.05 -11.11 11.31
N VAL A 76 27.96 -10.38 11.14
CA VAL A 76 27.81 -9.42 10.03
C VAL A 76 28.05 -8.01 10.54
N LEU A 77 29.00 -7.32 9.91
CA LEU A 77 29.29 -5.93 10.21
C LEU A 77 28.55 -5.06 9.21
N VAL A 78 27.64 -4.22 9.70
CA VAL A 78 26.76 -3.38 8.90
C VAL A 78 27.24 -1.94 8.98
N LEU A 79 27.52 -1.37 7.81
CA LEU A 79 27.87 0.02 7.66
C LEU A 79 26.66 0.83 7.19
N ASP A 80 26.34 1.86 7.94
CA ASP A 80 25.51 2.96 7.46
C ASP A 80 26.35 3.87 6.55
N ASP A 81 26.06 3.84 5.26
CA ASP A 81 26.73 4.62 4.21
C ASP A 81 25.95 5.88 3.82
N SER A 82 25.10 6.37 4.72
CA SER A 82 24.36 7.62 4.59
C SER A 82 25.27 8.85 4.54
N ARG A 83 24.73 9.96 4.01
CA ARG A 83 25.46 11.23 3.89
C ARG A 83 25.66 11.94 5.21
N SER A 84 24.81 11.71 6.22
CA SER A 84 24.99 12.25 7.57
C SER A 84 26.31 11.73 8.20
N MET A 85 26.72 10.53 7.80
CA MET A 85 27.96 9.89 8.23
C MET A 85 29.21 10.48 7.56
N LYS A 86 29.11 11.40 6.58
CA LYS A 86 30.26 11.87 5.79
C LYS A 86 31.22 12.78 6.57
N ASN A 87 32.12 12.18 7.36
CA ASN A 87 33.25 12.86 8.04
C ASN A 87 34.56 12.08 7.87
N ALA A 88 35.28 12.37 6.79
CA ALA A 88 36.47 11.63 6.37
C ALA A 88 37.60 11.56 7.41
N GLU A 89 37.77 12.59 8.24
CA GLU A 89 38.81 12.61 9.29
C GLU A 89 38.47 11.63 10.42
N LYS A 90 37.20 11.57 10.85
CA LYS A 90 36.75 10.61 11.88
C LYS A 90 36.90 9.16 11.45
N TRP A 91 36.65 8.84 10.17
CA TRP A 91 36.66 7.46 9.70
C TRP A 91 38.05 6.86 9.52
N LYS A 92 39.08 7.69 9.35
CA LYS A 92 40.45 7.22 9.22
C LYS A 92 40.90 6.44 10.46
N ASP A 93 40.61 6.95 11.65
CA ASP A 93 40.97 6.30 12.92
C ASP A 93 40.09 5.08 13.23
N VAL A 94 38.81 5.14 12.86
CA VAL A 94 37.86 4.03 13.07
C VAL A 94 38.13 2.87 12.11
N SER A 95 38.57 3.14 10.87
CA SER A 95 38.83 2.10 9.85
C SER A 95 39.88 1.08 10.28
N ALA A 96 40.97 1.52 10.93
CA ALA A 96 41.98 0.61 11.45
C ALA A 96 41.42 -0.27 12.58
N SER A 97 40.60 0.31 13.46
CA SER A 97 39.96 -0.42 14.55
C SER A 97 38.91 -1.40 14.05
N TRP A 98 38.16 -1.04 13.01
CA TRP A 98 37.17 -1.88 12.33
C TRP A 98 37.81 -3.15 11.75
N GLU A 99 38.91 -3.00 11.02
CA GLU A 99 39.65 -4.16 10.48
C GLU A 99 40.35 -4.99 11.58
N ALA A 100 40.84 -4.35 12.65
CA ALA A 100 41.38 -5.07 13.79
C ALA A 100 40.31 -5.91 14.51
N LEU A 101 39.09 -5.40 14.64
CA LEU A 101 37.95 -6.14 15.18
C LEU A 101 37.59 -7.33 14.29
N ARG A 102 37.46 -7.10 12.98
CA ARG A 102 37.16 -8.15 12.00
C ARG A 102 38.16 -9.30 12.08
N LYS A 103 39.45 -9.00 11.95
CA LYS A 103 40.54 -10.01 12.07
C LYS A 103 40.56 -10.67 13.46
N GLY A 104 40.25 -9.92 14.51
CA GLY A 104 40.15 -10.43 15.87
C GLY A 104 39.04 -11.48 16.03
N LEU A 105 37.89 -11.27 15.39
CA LEU A 105 36.77 -12.23 15.37
C LEU A 105 37.11 -13.47 14.52
N GLU A 106 37.70 -13.27 13.34
CA GLU A 106 38.13 -14.36 12.46
C GLU A 106 39.16 -15.29 13.15
N SER A 107 40.12 -14.71 13.89
CA SER A 107 41.12 -15.48 14.64
C SER A 107 40.52 -16.39 15.72
N LYS A 108 39.28 -16.12 16.14
CA LYS A 108 38.54 -16.91 17.13
C LYS A 108 37.52 -17.87 16.52
N GLY A 109 37.50 -17.98 15.19
CA GLY A 109 36.67 -18.95 14.47
C GLY A 109 35.30 -18.45 14.04
N PHE A 110 35.03 -17.15 14.17
CA PHE A 110 33.83 -16.53 13.58
C PHE A 110 34.03 -16.30 12.08
N GLU A 111 32.98 -16.50 11.30
CA GLU A 111 32.92 -16.01 9.92
C GLU A 111 32.48 -14.54 9.93
N THR A 112 33.20 -13.65 9.25
CA THR A 112 32.85 -12.22 9.24
C THR A 112 32.56 -11.72 7.84
N GLN A 113 31.57 -10.84 7.71
CA GLN A 113 31.21 -10.22 6.44
C GLN A 113 30.78 -8.78 6.67
N THR A 114 31.32 -7.86 5.86
CA THR A 114 30.92 -6.44 5.87
C THR A 114 29.90 -6.19 4.78
N VAL A 115 28.80 -5.53 5.14
CA VAL A 115 27.71 -5.14 4.24
C VAL A 115 27.25 -3.71 4.53
N THR A 116 26.71 -3.01 3.54
CA THR A 116 25.99 -1.74 3.78
C THR A 116 24.52 -1.99 4.14
N LEU A 117 23.81 -0.95 4.59
CA LEU A 117 22.35 -1.02 4.80
C LEU A 117 21.57 -1.39 3.53
N GLU A 118 22.08 -1.03 2.36
CA GLU A 118 21.52 -1.41 1.05
C GLU A 118 21.92 -2.83 0.61
N GLY A 119 22.78 -3.52 1.38
CA GLY A 119 23.20 -4.89 1.12
C GLY A 119 24.41 -5.03 0.17
N VAL A 120 25.18 -3.96 -0.05
CA VAL A 120 26.41 -4.03 -0.84
C VAL A 120 27.49 -4.76 -0.03
N GLU A 121 27.99 -5.88 -0.55
CA GLU A 121 28.99 -6.71 0.11
C GLU A 121 30.42 -6.23 -0.16
N GLY A 122 31.35 -6.50 0.77
CA GLY A 122 32.78 -6.31 0.55
C GLY A 122 33.26 -4.85 0.63
N VAL A 123 32.45 -3.96 1.21
CA VAL A 123 32.81 -2.55 1.38
C VAL A 123 33.87 -2.40 2.47
N GLU A 124 34.98 -1.74 2.14
CA GLU A 124 35.99 -1.32 3.11
C GLU A 124 35.62 0.05 3.69
N LEU A 125 35.62 0.18 5.02
CA LEU A 125 35.27 1.45 5.68
C LEU A 125 36.17 2.62 5.24
N SER A 126 37.44 2.35 4.91
CA SER A 126 38.39 3.36 4.42
C SER A 126 38.04 3.95 3.05
N ASN A 127 37.27 3.20 2.23
CA ASN A 127 36.90 3.58 0.87
C ASN A 127 35.40 3.89 0.73
N ALA A 128 34.64 3.86 1.84
CA ALA A 128 33.22 4.14 1.82
C ALA A 128 32.96 5.61 1.43
N ALA A 129 32.19 5.81 0.35
CA ALA A 129 31.93 7.14 -0.20
C ALA A 129 30.85 7.93 0.57
N PHE A 130 30.10 7.27 1.46
CA PHE A 130 29.01 7.84 2.26
C PHE A 130 28.04 8.68 1.40
N THR A 131 27.51 8.05 0.35
CA THR A 131 26.68 8.71 -0.67
C THR A 131 25.19 8.50 -0.48
N GLY A 132 24.78 7.62 0.44
CA GLY A 132 23.38 7.27 0.69
C GLY A 132 22.56 8.48 1.12
N ARG A 133 21.45 8.75 0.40
CA ARG A 133 20.50 9.84 0.72
C ARG A 133 19.35 9.38 1.62
N LYS A 134 19.37 8.11 2.03
CA LYS A 134 18.32 7.42 2.77
C LYS A 134 18.97 6.52 3.81
N THR A 135 18.39 6.50 5.00
CA THR A 135 18.78 5.62 6.10
C THR A 135 17.56 4.84 6.56
N ALA A 136 17.37 3.66 5.95
CA ALA A 136 16.28 2.75 6.24
C ALA A 136 16.75 1.58 7.13
N LEU A 137 17.07 1.89 8.40
CA LEU A 137 17.66 0.93 9.34
C LEU A 137 16.86 -0.38 9.45
N ALA A 138 15.53 -0.30 9.54
CA ALA A 138 14.69 -1.47 9.70
C ALA A 138 14.70 -2.38 8.46
N ASN A 139 14.68 -1.77 7.27
CA ASN A 139 14.73 -2.51 6.00
C ASN A 139 16.08 -3.22 5.83
N GLY A 140 17.18 -2.53 6.13
CA GLY A 140 18.52 -3.11 6.09
C GLY A 140 18.65 -4.30 7.05
N LEU A 141 18.27 -4.13 8.32
CA LEU A 141 18.33 -5.20 9.32
C LEU A 141 17.40 -6.38 8.97
N ASN A 142 16.21 -6.12 8.42
CA ASN A 142 15.30 -7.17 7.97
C ASN A 142 15.84 -7.91 6.72
N ALA A 143 16.53 -7.23 5.82
CA ALA A 143 17.17 -7.87 4.67
C ALA A 143 18.24 -8.88 5.12
N LEU A 144 18.98 -8.59 6.20
CA LEU A 144 19.96 -9.54 6.76
C LEU A 144 19.32 -10.85 7.23
N LYS A 145 18.10 -10.78 7.78
CA LYS A 145 17.37 -11.99 8.20
C LYS A 145 17.12 -12.94 7.04
N GLY A 146 16.75 -12.41 5.87
CA GLY A 146 16.55 -13.21 4.66
C GLY A 146 17.86 -13.65 4.01
N ASN A 147 18.81 -12.73 3.84
CA ASN A 147 20.07 -12.98 3.13
C ASN A 147 20.97 -14.00 3.83
N PHE A 148 20.93 -14.03 5.18
CA PHE A 148 21.75 -14.92 6.00
C PHE A 148 20.95 -16.06 6.62
N GLU A 149 19.76 -16.35 6.10
CA GLU A 149 18.97 -17.50 6.54
C GLU A 149 19.77 -18.80 6.34
N GLY A 150 19.82 -19.63 7.38
CA GLY A 150 20.58 -20.89 7.35
C GLY A 150 22.10 -20.77 7.52
N GLN A 151 22.69 -19.57 7.61
CA GLN A 151 24.14 -19.36 7.74
C GLN A 151 24.66 -19.21 9.18
N HIS A 152 23.83 -19.54 10.19
CA HIS A 152 24.17 -19.40 11.63
C HIS A 152 24.67 -17.98 11.99
N LEU A 153 23.94 -16.95 11.52
CA LEU A 153 24.14 -15.55 11.89
C LEU A 153 23.80 -15.36 13.38
N THR A 154 24.79 -15.00 14.20
CA THR A 154 24.61 -14.84 15.65
C THR A 154 24.59 -13.39 16.07
N ASP A 155 25.41 -12.56 15.43
CA ASP A 155 25.64 -11.17 15.81
C ASP A 155 25.66 -10.25 14.59
N VAL A 156 25.06 -9.08 14.75
CA VAL A 156 25.13 -7.97 13.83
C VAL A 156 25.76 -6.79 14.55
N ILE A 157 26.78 -6.20 13.94
CA ILE A 157 27.46 -5.00 14.44
C ILE A 157 27.11 -3.84 13.53
N LEU A 158 26.22 -2.96 13.97
CA LEU A 158 25.74 -1.81 13.21
C LEU A 158 26.55 -0.56 13.56
N LEU A 159 27.21 0.04 12.58
CA LEU A 159 27.86 1.35 12.69
C LEU A 159 26.97 2.42 12.05
N SER A 160 26.39 3.31 12.84
CA SER A 160 25.43 4.34 12.41
C SER A 160 25.42 5.52 13.38
N ASP A 161 24.89 6.67 12.96
CA ASP A 161 24.56 7.80 13.82
C ASP A 161 23.13 7.72 14.40
N GLY A 162 22.35 6.70 14.01
CA GLY A 162 20.99 6.46 14.48
C GLY A 162 19.93 7.34 13.82
N ILE A 163 20.29 8.15 12.84
CA ILE A 163 19.34 9.00 12.13
C ILE A 163 18.58 8.11 11.12
N MET A 164 17.25 8.20 11.14
CA MET A 164 16.36 7.45 10.26
C MET A 164 15.47 8.44 9.53
N ASN A 165 15.35 8.30 8.20
CA ASN A 165 14.46 9.12 7.39
C ASN A 165 13.51 8.32 6.49
N GLU A 166 13.59 6.98 6.51
CA GLU A 166 12.73 6.11 5.74
C GLU A 166 12.40 4.82 6.49
N GLY A 167 11.15 4.37 6.34
CA GLY A 167 10.67 3.13 6.95
C GLY A 167 10.16 3.30 8.38
N LEU A 168 9.80 2.17 8.99
CA LEU A 168 9.40 2.09 10.39
C LEU A 168 10.63 2.02 11.29
N SER A 169 10.47 2.36 12.57
CA SER A 169 11.53 2.16 13.57
C SER A 169 11.94 0.68 13.63
N PRO A 170 13.25 0.36 13.66
CA PRO A 170 13.74 -1.01 13.86
C PRO A 170 13.23 -1.67 15.14
N THR A 171 12.88 -0.88 16.16
CA THR A 171 12.34 -1.35 17.45
C THR A 171 10.97 -2.02 17.34
N PHE A 172 10.25 -1.83 16.23
CA PHE A 172 8.99 -2.54 15.98
C PHE A 172 9.18 -3.99 15.53
N PHE A 173 10.41 -4.40 15.20
CA PHE A 173 10.71 -5.73 14.68
C PHE A 173 11.53 -6.55 15.68
N GLN A 174 11.35 -7.87 15.65
CA GLN A 174 12.18 -8.81 16.38
C GLN A 174 13.18 -9.47 15.45
N TYR A 175 14.46 -9.41 15.82
CA TYR A 175 15.55 -9.98 15.04
C TYR A 175 16.03 -11.30 15.66
N PRO A 176 16.35 -12.34 14.86
CA PRO A 176 16.79 -13.64 15.37
C PRO A 176 18.28 -13.66 15.79
N PHE A 177 18.97 -12.53 15.72
CA PHE A 177 20.39 -12.35 16.01
C PHE A 177 20.59 -11.19 16.99
N ARG A 178 21.71 -11.17 17.71
CA ARG A 178 22.06 -10.07 18.61
C ARG A 178 22.47 -8.84 17.80
N ILE A 179 22.07 -7.64 18.23
CA ILE A 179 22.45 -6.40 17.53
C ILE A 179 23.29 -5.52 18.45
N HIS A 180 24.57 -5.39 18.12
CA HIS A 180 25.47 -4.44 18.75
C HIS A 180 25.53 -3.17 17.92
N THR A 181 25.32 -2.01 18.54
CA THR A 181 25.31 -0.74 17.83
C THR A 181 26.52 0.10 18.24
N LEU A 182 27.19 0.65 17.23
CA LEU A 182 28.32 1.55 17.36
C LEU A 182 27.86 2.96 16.97
N GLY A 183 27.68 3.81 17.96
CA GLY A 183 27.26 5.19 17.75
C GLY A 183 28.39 6.02 17.15
N ALA A 184 28.14 6.58 15.98
CA ALA A 184 28.99 7.57 15.32
C ALA A 184 28.29 8.93 15.22
N GLY A 185 29.05 9.99 15.01
CA GLY A 185 28.50 11.35 14.92
C GLY A 185 28.64 12.16 16.21
N ASP A 186 27.84 13.22 16.32
CA ASP A 186 27.81 14.17 17.42
C ASP A 186 26.37 14.25 17.93
N SER A 187 26.13 13.79 19.16
CA SER A 187 24.81 13.81 19.79
C SER A 187 24.54 15.10 20.57
N THR A 188 25.46 16.07 20.50
CA THR A 188 25.28 17.36 21.16
C THR A 188 24.16 18.11 20.45
N VAL A 189 23.11 18.49 21.19
CA VAL A 189 22.04 19.33 20.67
C VAL A 189 22.64 20.67 20.24
N LYS A 190 22.40 21.06 18.99
CA LYS A 190 22.89 22.32 18.42
C LYS A 190 21.75 23.32 18.33
N LYS A 191 22.11 24.60 18.24
CA LYS A 191 21.15 25.68 17.99
C LYS A 191 20.53 25.46 16.62
N ASP A 192 19.22 25.30 16.56
CA ASP A 192 18.53 25.02 15.31
C ASP A 192 17.06 25.40 15.40
N ALA A 193 16.49 25.88 14.31
CA ALA A 193 15.05 25.98 14.11
C ALA A 193 14.71 25.11 12.90
N TYR A 194 13.52 24.52 12.86
CA TYR A 194 13.13 23.69 11.72
C TYR A 194 11.62 23.57 11.57
N ILE A 195 11.18 23.25 10.35
CA ILE A 195 9.77 22.93 10.06
C ILE A 195 9.55 21.42 10.25
N GLN A 196 8.92 21.05 11.36
CA GLN A 196 8.62 19.66 11.70
C GLN A 196 7.56 19.05 10.78
N GLY A 197 6.54 19.83 10.41
CA GLY A 197 5.42 19.35 9.61
C GLY A 197 4.55 20.48 9.06
N ILE A 198 3.76 20.16 8.03
CA ILE A 198 2.72 21.03 7.49
C ILE A 198 1.46 20.20 7.32
N SER A 199 0.35 20.69 7.87
CA SER A 199 -0.98 20.14 7.70
C SER A 199 -1.84 21.13 6.92
N ALA A 200 -2.32 20.73 5.75
CA ALA A 200 -3.19 21.53 4.90
C ALA A 200 -4.31 20.66 4.33
N ASN A 201 -5.47 21.26 4.07
CA ASN A 201 -6.51 20.58 3.30
C ASN A 201 -5.97 20.26 1.90
N LYS A 202 -6.10 18.99 1.47
CA LYS A 202 -5.66 18.56 0.14
C LYS A 202 -6.47 19.22 -0.98
N ILE A 203 -7.68 19.70 -0.69
CA ILE A 203 -8.61 20.32 -1.65
C ILE A 203 -9.05 21.68 -1.11
N ALA A 204 -9.02 22.70 -1.96
CA ALA A 204 -9.56 24.04 -1.74
C ALA A 204 -10.47 24.45 -2.91
N TYR A 205 -11.35 25.42 -2.71
CA TYR A 205 -12.28 25.87 -3.77
C TYR A 205 -11.87 27.23 -4.30
N LEU A 206 -11.88 27.38 -5.63
CA LEU A 206 -11.56 28.63 -6.30
C LEU A 206 -12.40 29.78 -5.71
N GLY A 207 -11.71 30.82 -5.23
CA GLY A 207 -12.32 32.01 -4.62
C GLY A 207 -12.52 31.96 -3.11
N ASN A 208 -12.32 30.81 -2.45
CA ASN A 208 -12.39 30.67 -1.00
C ASN A 208 -10.99 30.64 -0.36
N ASP A 209 -10.93 30.86 0.95
CA ASP A 209 -9.74 30.66 1.75
C ASP A 209 -9.66 29.23 2.28
N PHE A 210 -8.46 28.66 2.34
CA PHE A 210 -8.16 27.40 3.01
C PHE A 210 -7.18 27.61 4.15
N THR A 211 -7.19 26.70 5.12
CA THR A 211 -6.32 26.79 6.30
C THR A 211 -5.10 25.87 6.16
N VAL A 212 -3.93 26.39 6.54
CA VAL A 212 -2.66 25.65 6.60
C VAL A 212 -2.07 25.80 7.98
N GLN A 213 -1.70 24.71 8.61
CA GLN A 213 -1.05 24.67 9.91
C GLN A 213 0.41 24.22 9.72
N VAL A 214 1.35 25.05 10.16
CA VAL A 214 2.79 24.77 10.10
C VAL A 214 3.29 24.49 11.51
N GLU A 215 3.96 23.35 11.69
CA GLU A 215 4.55 22.92 12.95
C GLU A 215 6.04 23.24 12.93
N ILE A 216 6.49 23.98 13.94
CA ILE A 216 7.84 24.54 14.05
C ILE A 216 8.46 24.02 15.35
N GLY A 217 9.63 23.40 15.23
CA GLY A 217 10.47 23.01 16.35
C GLY A 217 11.71 23.88 16.45
N SER A 218 12.30 23.96 17.65
CA SER A 218 13.56 24.67 17.86
C SER A 218 14.33 24.15 19.06
N TYR A 219 15.66 24.24 18.98
CA TYR A 219 16.60 23.91 20.05
C TYR A 219 17.54 25.08 20.34
N LEU A 220 17.76 25.38 21.62
CA LEU A 220 18.69 26.38 22.17
C LEU A 220 18.50 27.81 21.62
N LEU A 221 17.27 28.18 21.27
CA LEU A 221 16.89 29.49 20.69
C LEU A 221 16.04 30.37 21.62
N LYS A 222 15.99 30.07 22.93
CA LYS A 222 15.20 30.84 23.90
C LYS A 222 15.45 32.35 23.82
N GLY A 223 14.36 33.12 23.70
CA GLY A 223 14.38 34.58 23.63
C GLY A 223 14.73 35.15 22.25
N ARG A 224 14.94 34.30 21.23
CA ARG A 224 15.08 34.71 19.83
C ARG A 224 13.71 34.78 19.15
N ASN A 225 13.69 35.49 18.02
CA ASN A 225 12.53 35.59 17.16
C ASN A 225 12.90 35.23 15.72
N SER A 226 11.92 34.67 15.03
CA SER A 226 11.96 34.37 13.60
C SER A 226 10.61 34.75 12.99
N LYS A 227 10.45 34.50 11.70
CA LYS A 227 9.24 34.75 10.93
C LYS A 227 9.01 33.56 10.01
N ILE A 228 7.80 33.02 10.03
CA ILE A 228 7.36 31.98 9.09
C ILE A 228 6.55 32.64 7.96
N GLU A 229 6.90 32.32 6.73
CA GLU A 229 6.25 32.85 5.52
C GLU A 229 5.71 31.70 4.66
N ILE A 230 4.51 31.86 4.10
CA ILE A 230 4.02 30.99 3.04
C ILE A 230 4.16 31.71 1.71
N ARG A 231 4.83 31.07 0.75
CA ARG A 231 5.07 31.57 -0.60
C ARG A 231 4.33 30.73 -1.64
N ASP A 232 3.88 31.38 -2.70
CA ASP A 232 3.30 30.71 -3.87
C ASP A 232 4.39 30.21 -4.84
N ASN A 233 3.95 29.63 -5.96
CA ASN A 233 4.85 29.10 -6.99
C ASN A 233 5.71 30.18 -7.69
N SER A 234 5.30 31.45 -7.64
CA SER A 234 6.07 32.59 -8.17
C SER A 234 7.10 33.12 -7.16
N GLY A 235 7.07 32.64 -5.92
CA GLY A 235 7.87 33.13 -4.81
C GLY A 235 7.26 34.33 -4.09
N GLN A 236 6.03 34.72 -4.42
CA GLN A 236 5.32 35.80 -3.73
C GLN A 236 4.90 35.34 -2.33
N VAL A 237 5.18 36.16 -1.32
CA VAL A 237 4.71 35.91 0.06
C VAL A 237 3.21 36.15 0.13
N LEU A 238 2.44 35.10 0.43
CA LEU A 238 0.99 35.15 0.57
C LEU A 238 0.56 35.51 2.00
N SER A 239 1.29 35.01 2.99
CA SER A 239 1.02 35.28 4.40
C SER A 239 2.29 35.11 5.22
N SER A 240 2.34 35.75 6.38
CA SER A 240 3.48 35.62 7.29
C SER A 240 3.09 35.84 8.74
N SER A 241 3.78 35.16 9.65
CA SER A 241 3.58 35.30 11.10
C SER A 241 4.92 35.33 11.83
N PRO A 242 5.06 36.12 12.91
CA PRO A 242 6.23 36.03 13.78
C PRO A 242 6.22 34.69 14.56
N VAL A 243 7.42 34.21 14.88
CA VAL A 243 7.69 33.04 15.73
C VAL A 243 8.60 33.51 16.85
N ASN A 244 8.21 33.32 18.11
CA ASN A 244 8.98 33.79 19.26
C ASN A 244 9.29 32.59 20.15
N TYR A 245 10.56 32.20 20.24
CA TYR A 245 11.00 31.00 20.96
C TYR A 245 11.08 31.29 22.46
N LYS A 246 10.26 30.59 23.27
CA LYS A 246 10.09 30.84 24.70
C LYS A 246 11.00 29.96 25.57
N THR A 247 11.35 28.78 25.07
CA THR A 247 12.15 27.76 25.76
C THR A 247 13.34 27.31 24.89
N ASP A 248 14.30 26.60 25.50
CA ASP A 248 15.44 26.04 24.78
C ASP A 248 15.09 24.75 24.02
N ASP A 249 13.93 24.18 24.26
CA ASP A 249 13.26 23.18 23.43
C ASP A 249 11.82 23.67 23.32
N ASP A 250 11.45 24.20 22.16
CA ASP A 250 10.16 24.85 21.95
C ASP A 250 9.49 24.29 20.70
N TYR A 251 8.17 24.10 20.81
CA TYR A 251 7.32 23.59 19.75
C TYR A 251 6.11 24.52 19.60
N GLN A 252 5.89 24.98 18.37
CA GLN A 252 4.83 25.94 18.05
C GLN A 252 4.09 25.52 16.80
N SER A 253 2.79 25.79 16.78
CA SER A 253 1.95 25.57 15.62
C SER A 253 1.30 26.87 15.16
N VAL A 254 1.53 27.24 13.91
CA VAL A 254 1.08 28.50 13.33
C VAL A 254 0.07 28.21 12.22
N SER A 255 -1.13 28.78 12.35
CA SER A 255 -2.21 28.61 11.37
C SER A 255 -2.31 29.81 10.44
N PHE A 256 -2.34 29.56 9.14
CA PHE A 256 -2.51 30.54 8.08
C PHE A 256 -3.84 30.32 7.35
N LYS A 257 -4.49 31.40 6.92
CA LYS A 257 -5.58 31.36 5.94
C LYS A 257 -5.06 31.89 4.62
N LEU A 258 -5.20 31.09 3.56
CA LEU A 258 -4.64 31.38 2.23
C LEU A 258 -5.75 31.36 1.17
N PRO A 259 -5.79 32.32 0.24
CA PRO A 259 -6.80 32.36 -0.81
C PRO A 259 -6.50 31.39 -1.94
N ALA A 260 -7.49 30.62 -2.37
CA ALA A 260 -7.40 29.75 -3.55
C ALA A 260 -7.72 30.53 -4.83
N LYS A 261 -6.69 31.06 -5.51
CA LYS A 261 -6.83 31.98 -6.66
C LYS A 261 -6.79 31.31 -8.04
N GLN A 262 -6.22 30.11 -8.14
CA GLN A 262 -5.96 29.44 -9.42
C GLN A 262 -6.43 27.99 -9.33
N GLU A 263 -7.24 27.57 -10.30
CA GLU A 263 -7.75 26.19 -10.40
C GLU A 263 -6.63 25.19 -10.70
N GLY A 264 -6.84 23.94 -10.28
CA GLY A 264 -5.91 22.83 -10.38
C GLY A 264 -4.94 22.75 -9.21
N LYS A 265 -4.01 21.79 -9.30
CA LYS A 265 -3.02 21.52 -8.27
C LYS A 265 -2.01 22.66 -8.15
N GLN A 266 -1.96 23.29 -6.97
CA GLN A 266 -1.09 24.44 -6.66
C GLN A 266 0.00 24.05 -5.66
N ARG A 267 1.22 24.54 -5.88
CA ARG A 267 2.38 24.37 -4.99
C ARG A 267 2.54 25.58 -4.08
N PHE A 268 2.82 25.32 -2.81
CA PHE A 268 3.16 26.32 -1.80
C PHE A 268 4.44 25.93 -1.07
N VAL A 269 5.18 26.94 -0.60
CA VAL A 269 6.45 26.76 0.12
C VAL A 269 6.37 27.51 1.45
N ALA A 270 6.52 26.79 2.55
CA ALA A 270 6.70 27.39 3.87
C ALA A 270 8.20 27.64 4.10
N VAL A 271 8.56 28.87 4.48
CA VAL A 271 9.94 29.31 4.72
C VAL A 271 10.03 29.95 6.10
N LEU A 272 10.78 29.32 6.99
CA LEU A 272 11.15 29.86 8.29
C LEU A 272 12.39 30.73 8.15
N GLY A 273 12.36 31.93 8.72
CA GLY A 273 13.51 32.82 8.76
C GLY A 273 14.65 32.22 9.57
N GLY A 274 15.85 32.22 9.04
CA GLY A 274 17.03 31.76 9.80
C GLY A 274 17.34 32.69 10.98
N VAL A 275 17.65 32.09 12.12
CA VAL A 275 18.17 32.75 13.32
C VAL A 275 19.70 32.65 13.35
N GLU A 276 20.35 33.67 13.90
CA GLU A 276 21.80 33.72 14.01
C GLU A 276 22.35 32.54 14.84
N GLY A 277 23.29 31.78 14.26
CA GLY A 277 23.93 30.64 14.90
C GLY A 277 23.18 29.32 14.75
N GLU A 278 22.17 29.24 13.88
CA GLU A 278 21.55 27.97 13.49
C GLU A 278 22.55 27.02 12.82
N HIS A 279 22.39 25.73 13.11
CA HIS A 279 23.24 24.66 12.61
C HIS A 279 23.00 24.40 11.12
N THR A 280 21.75 24.44 10.67
CA THR A 280 21.41 24.31 9.26
C THR A 280 20.20 25.14 8.89
N LEU A 281 20.23 25.78 7.72
CA LEU A 281 19.06 26.47 7.16
C LEU A 281 18.25 25.57 6.20
N LYS A 282 18.71 24.33 5.96
CA LYS A 282 18.10 23.44 4.96
C LYS A 282 16.77 22.85 5.42
N ASN A 283 16.54 22.77 6.73
CA ASN A 283 15.31 22.27 7.35
C ASN A 283 14.28 23.39 7.65
N ASN A 284 14.61 24.64 7.29
CA ASN A 284 13.73 25.80 7.41
C ASN A 284 12.77 25.98 6.23
N THR A 285 12.86 25.12 5.20
CA THR A 285 12.00 25.20 4.02
C THR A 285 11.28 23.89 3.80
N ARG A 286 9.97 23.95 3.60
CA ARG A 286 9.15 22.76 3.31
C ARG A 286 8.02 23.06 2.35
N GLU A 287 7.78 22.13 1.43
CA GLU A 287 6.82 22.29 0.34
C GLU A 287 5.55 21.47 0.58
N PHE A 288 4.42 21.98 0.09
CA PHE A 288 3.13 21.27 0.12
C PHE A 288 2.26 21.65 -1.08
N PHE A 289 1.26 20.82 -1.37
CA PHE A 289 0.31 21.02 -2.47
C PHE A 289 -1.13 21.10 -1.98
N VAL A 290 -1.94 21.88 -2.71
CA VAL A 290 -3.39 21.95 -2.52
C VAL A 290 -4.04 21.92 -3.89
N ASP A 291 -5.02 21.06 -4.08
CA ASP A 291 -5.82 20.97 -5.30
C ASP A 291 -6.98 21.97 -5.24
N VAL A 292 -6.99 22.94 -6.16
CA VAL A 292 -8.03 23.97 -6.19
C VAL A 292 -9.09 23.60 -7.22
N VAL A 293 -10.29 23.27 -6.76
CA VAL A 293 -11.41 22.90 -7.63
C VAL A 293 -12.37 24.08 -7.85
N ASN A 294 -13.00 24.15 -9.01
CA ASN A 294 -13.85 25.28 -9.40
C ASN A 294 -15.32 25.09 -8.98
N GLY A 295 -15.84 26.06 -8.22
CA GLY A 295 -17.26 26.30 -7.98
C GLY A 295 -17.88 25.57 -6.78
N LYS A 296 -18.92 26.19 -6.21
CA LYS A 296 -19.90 25.51 -5.35
C LYS A 296 -20.87 24.72 -6.24
N GLU A 297 -21.34 23.57 -5.79
CA GLU A 297 -22.38 22.83 -6.53
C GLU A 297 -23.70 23.60 -6.45
N LYS A 298 -24.27 23.95 -7.62
CA LYS A 298 -25.55 24.66 -7.68
C LYS A 298 -26.70 23.69 -7.54
N ILE A 299 -27.50 23.87 -6.51
CA ILE A 299 -28.61 22.98 -6.16
C ILE A 299 -29.93 23.69 -6.39
N LEU A 300 -30.82 23.05 -7.15
CA LEU A 300 -32.20 23.51 -7.31
C LEU A 300 -33.15 22.63 -6.49
N LEU A 301 -33.75 23.20 -5.45
CA LEU A 301 -34.86 22.60 -4.71
C LEU A 301 -36.19 23.05 -5.31
N LEU A 302 -36.87 22.14 -5.99
CA LEU A 302 -38.21 22.34 -6.54
C LEU A 302 -39.24 21.63 -5.68
N ALA A 303 -40.36 22.31 -5.42
CA ALA A 303 -41.50 21.75 -4.72
C ALA A 303 -42.79 21.93 -5.51
N ALA A 304 -43.64 20.90 -5.51
CA ALA A 304 -44.99 20.98 -6.10
C ALA A 304 -45.95 21.82 -5.26
N SER A 305 -45.75 21.85 -3.94
CA SER A 305 -46.60 22.58 -3.00
C SER A 305 -45.79 23.06 -1.78
N PRO A 306 -46.29 24.05 -1.01
CA PRO A 306 -45.66 24.47 0.24
C PRO A 306 -45.64 23.34 1.28
N HIS A 307 -44.47 23.07 1.87
CA HIS A 307 -44.31 22.03 2.89
C HIS A 307 -43.21 22.39 3.93
N PRO A 308 -43.36 22.07 5.23
CA PRO A 308 -42.33 22.34 6.23
C PRO A 308 -40.97 21.65 5.98
N ASP A 309 -40.94 20.50 5.27
CA ASP A 309 -39.67 19.86 4.86
C ASP A 309 -38.81 20.79 3.99
N LEU A 310 -39.40 21.71 3.22
CA LEU A 310 -38.64 22.65 2.40
C LEU A 310 -37.73 23.54 3.26
N LYS A 311 -38.22 23.99 4.42
CA LYS A 311 -37.42 24.78 5.36
C LYS A 311 -36.34 23.91 6.02
N ALA A 312 -36.66 22.66 6.34
CA ALA A 312 -35.69 21.72 6.91
C ALA A 312 -34.55 21.45 5.92
N ILE A 313 -34.86 21.03 4.70
CA ILE A 313 -33.89 20.78 3.61
C ILE A 313 -33.05 22.02 3.34
N LYS A 314 -33.69 23.20 3.24
CA LYS A 314 -32.98 24.47 3.06
C LYS A 314 -31.98 24.73 4.19
N SER A 315 -32.42 24.58 5.44
CA SER A 315 -31.57 24.81 6.62
C SER A 315 -30.41 23.82 6.73
N ILE A 316 -30.57 22.60 6.20
CA ILE A 316 -29.52 21.58 6.14
C ILE A 316 -28.46 21.99 5.10
N ILE A 317 -28.91 22.36 3.89
CA ILE A 317 -28.01 22.64 2.76
C ILE A 317 -27.29 23.98 2.94
N ASP A 318 -27.97 25.01 3.45
CA ASP A 318 -27.38 26.34 3.67
C ASP A 318 -26.22 26.33 4.69
N LYS A 319 -26.12 25.28 5.53
CA LYS A 319 -24.98 25.08 6.44
C LYS A 319 -23.71 24.62 5.73
N ASN A 320 -23.83 24.05 4.53
CA ASN A 320 -22.69 23.51 3.80
C ASN A 320 -22.11 24.57 2.87
N GLU A 321 -20.86 24.96 3.11
CA GLU A 321 -20.19 26.01 2.32
C GLU A 321 -19.95 25.62 0.85
N TRP A 322 -20.04 24.33 0.50
CA TRP A 322 -19.82 23.80 -0.85
C TRP A 322 -21.07 23.85 -1.73
N PHE A 323 -22.25 24.15 -1.17
CA PHE A 323 -23.52 24.15 -1.90
C PHE A 323 -24.10 25.56 -2.04
N GLU A 324 -24.63 25.86 -3.22
CA GLU A 324 -25.41 27.06 -3.50
C GLU A 324 -26.86 26.65 -3.78
N LEU A 325 -27.78 26.91 -2.83
CA LEU A 325 -29.17 26.47 -2.93
C LEU A 325 -30.10 27.55 -3.50
N LYS A 326 -30.84 27.19 -4.55
CA LYS A 326 -32.01 27.93 -5.03
C LYS A 326 -33.28 27.13 -4.75
N THR A 327 -34.20 27.70 -3.97
CA THR A 327 -35.49 27.06 -3.63
C THR A 327 -36.63 27.71 -4.40
N LYS A 328 -37.49 26.89 -5.03
CA LYS A 328 -38.70 27.35 -5.74
C LYS A 328 -39.87 26.40 -5.53
N ILE A 329 -41.02 26.97 -5.18
CA ILE A 329 -42.32 26.29 -5.28
C ILE A 329 -42.83 26.61 -6.68
N VAL A 330 -43.06 25.58 -7.50
CA VAL A 330 -43.27 25.76 -8.94
C VAL A 330 -44.60 26.47 -9.20
N GLN A 331 -44.53 27.58 -9.93
CA GLN A 331 -45.67 28.28 -10.53
C GLN A 331 -45.45 28.37 -12.04
N GLU A 332 -46.52 28.52 -12.82
CA GLU A 332 -46.46 28.54 -14.29
C GLU A 332 -45.51 29.62 -14.83
N ALA A 333 -45.44 30.78 -14.16
CA ALA A 333 -44.54 31.88 -14.50
C ALA A 333 -43.05 31.58 -14.28
N ASP A 334 -42.70 30.66 -13.37
CA ASP A 334 -41.30 30.32 -13.06
C ASP A 334 -40.69 29.35 -14.09
N ILE A 335 -41.52 28.58 -14.81
CA ILE A 335 -41.09 27.49 -15.70
C ILE A 335 -40.12 27.98 -16.79
N SER A 336 -40.37 29.16 -17.38
CA SER A 336 -39.51 29.73 -18.43
C SER A 336 -38.15 30.16 -17.89
N SER A 337 -38.10 30.74 -16.69
CA SER A 337 -36.85 31.17 -16.05
C SER A 337 -35.97 29.99 -15.64
N LEU A 338 -36.57 28.96 -15.04
CA LEU A 338 -35.88 27.76 -14.57
C LEU A 338 -35.31 26.92 -15.73
N LYS A 339 -35.91 27.00 -16.92
CA LYS A 339 -35.38 26.35 -18.12
C LYS A 339 -34.02 26.90 -18.53
N ASN A 340 -33.74 28.19 -18.35
CA ASN A 340 -32.49 28.77 -18.87
C ASN A 340 -31.33 28.72 -17.87
N GLU A 341 -31.59 28.37 -16.62
CA GLU A 341 -30.58 28.26 -15.58
C GLU A 341 -29.89 26.88 -15.58
N VAL A 342 -28.62 26.88 -15.17
CA VAL A 342 -27.78 25.67 -15.08
C VAL A 342 -27.61 25.31 -13.62
N PHE A 343 -27.97 24.07 -13.29
CA PHE A 343 -27.83 23.47 -11.97
C PHE A 343 -27.03 22.18 -12.06
N ASP A 344 -26.34 21.84 -10.98
CA ASP A 344 -25.55 20.63 -10.85
C ASP A 344 -26.33 19.50 -10.21
N VAL A 345 -27.19 19.81 -9.23
CA VAL A 345 -28.04 18.83 -8.54
C VAL A 345 -29.47 19.34 -8.43
N LEU A 346 -30.44 18.43 -8.57
CA LEU A 346 -31.86 18.71 -8.42
C LEU A 346 -32.41 18.02 -7.17
N ILE A 347 -33.20 18.74 -6.38
CA ILE A 347 -34.00 18.16 -5.29
C ILE A 347 -35.46 18.37 -5.63
N LEU A 348 -36.22 17.27 -5.68
CA LEU A 348 -37.61 17.26 -6.12
C LEU A 348 -38.51 16.82 -4.97
N HIS A 349 -39.24 17.77 -4.40
CA HIS A 349 -40.16 17.53 -3.29
C HIS A 349 -41.61 17.45 -3.77
N GLN A 350 -42.31 16.37 -3.41
CA GLN A 350 -43.68 16.06 -3.83
C GLN A 350 -43.89 15.91 -5.35
N PHE A 351 -42.82 15.65 -6.10
CA PHE A 351 -42.89 15.39 -7.53
C PHE A 351 -42.71 13.90 -7.87
N PRO A 352 -43.32 13.40 -8.95
CA PRO A 352 -44.28 14.07 -9.84
C PRO A 352 -45.58 14.39 -9.11
N ASP A 353 -46.23 15.52 -9.40
CA ASP A 353 -47.46 15.91 -8.70
C ASP A 353 -48.67 15.12 -9.19
N ARG A 354 -49.57 14.77 -8.28
CA ARG A 354 -50.79 14.00 -8.56
C ARG A 354 -51.73 14.69 -9.55
N ALA A 355 -51.69 16.01 -9.65
CA ALA A 355 -52.49 16.77 -10.59
C ALA A 355 -51.91 16.74 -12.02
N GLY A 356 -50.68 16.26 -12.20
CA GLY A 356 -49.99 16.16 -13.48
C GLY A 356 -49.63 17.50 -14.11
N LEU A 357 -49.70 18.60 -13.34
CA LEU A 357 -49.53 19.97 -13.85
C LEU A 357 -48.09 20.23 -14.32
N HIS A 358 -47.11 19.57 -13.70
CA HIS A 358 -45.69 19.82 -13.96
C HIS A 358 -44.97 18.68 -14.66
N THR A 359 -45.67 17.59 -15.04
CA THR A 359 -45.07 16.37 -15.61
C THR A 359 -44.21 16.63 -16.86
N ARG A 360 -44.66 17.53 -17.74
CA ARG A 360 -43.91 17.91 -18.96
C ARG A 360 -42.64 18.67 -18.61
N PHE A 361 -42.73 19.65 -17.70
CA PHE A 361 -41.59 20.44 -17.25
C PHE A 361 -40.54 19.56 -16.56
N LEU A 362 -40.97 18.64 -15.67
CA LEU A 362 -40.07 17.70 -15.02
C LEU A 362 -39.37 16.80 -16.04
N SER A 363 -40.10 16.24 -17.00
CA SER A 363 -39.49 15.43 -18.06
C SER A 363 -38.40 16.20 -18.81
N GLU A 364 -38.65 17.45 -19.19
CA GLU A 364 -37.67 18.34 -19.85
C GLU A 364 -36.46 18.64 -18.96
N LEU A 365 -36.67 18.87 -17.66
CA LEU A 365 -35.59 19.13 -16.69
C LEU A 365 -34.71 17.90 -16.49
N LEU A 366 -35.33 16.72 -16.40
CA LEU A 366 -34.65 15.45 -16.18
C LEU A 366 -33.82 15.02 -17.40
N VAL A 367 -34.22 15.37 -18.64
CA VAL A 367 -33.41 15.08 -19.85
C VAL A 367 -31.95 15.56 -19.73
N ARG A 368 -31.66 16.58 -18.90
CA ARG A 368 -30.29 17.08 -18.64
C ARG A 368 -29.37 16.14 -17.86
N GLN A 369 -29.88 14.98 -17.41
CA GLN A 369 -29.12 13.93 -16.71
C GLN A 369 -28.34 14.40 -15.47
N LYS A 370 -28.75 15.51 -14.84
CA LYS A 370 -28.18 15.98 -13.57
C LYS A 370 -28.59 15.07 -12.41
N PRO A 371 -27.74 14.81 -11.40
CA PRO A 371 -28.12 14.08 -10.20
C PRO A 371 -29.42 14.60 -9.57
N VAL A 372 -30.27 13.69 -9.08
CA VAL A 372 -31.59 14.05 -8.53
C VAL A 372 -31.82 13.38 -7.17
N PHE A 373 -32.29 14.15 -6.19
CA PHE A 373 -32.80 13.64 -4.92
C PHE A 373 -34.33 13.83 -4.86
N PHE A 374 -35.08 12.74 -4.88
CA PHE A 374 -36.53 12.74 -4.76
C PHE A 374 -36.98 12.63 -3.30
N PHE A 375 -37.99 13.43 -2.95
CA PHE A 375 -38.79 13.35 -1.73
C PHE A 375 -40.27 13.17 -2.12
N PRO A 376 -40.68 12.00 -2.64
CA PRO A 376 -42.07 11.72 -2.95
C PRO A 376 -42.88 11.61 -1.66
N ALA A 377 -44.10 12.16 -1.67
CA ALA A 377 -44.97 12.14 -0.50
C ALA A 377 -46.46 12.07 -0.90
N SER A 378 -47.37 12.51 -0.01
CA SER A 378 -48.82 12.38 -0.18
C SER A 378 -49.40 13.03 -1.46
N GLN A 379 -48.76 14.08 -1.96
CA GLN A 379 -49.14 14.76 -3.21
C GLN A 379 -48.46 14.19 -4.46
N SER A 380 -47.64 13.16 -4.32
CA SER A 380 -46.92 12.56 -5.44
C SER A 380 -47.74 11.51 -6.15
N ASP A 381 -47.59 11.46 -7.47
CA ASP A 381 -48.06 10.36 -8.28
C ASP A 381 -47.04 9.22 -8.28
N TRP A 382 -47.37 8.14 -7.58
CA TRP A 382 -46.50 6.98 -7.42
C TRP A 382 -46.30 6.18 -8.71
N SER A 383 -47.28 6.20 -9.63
CA SER A 383 -47.17 5.51 -10.92
C SER A 383 -46.17 6.22 -11.83
N PHE A 384 -46.25 7.54 -11.94
CA PHE A 384 -45.25 8.33 -12.69
C PHE A 384 -43.90 8.34 -11.99
N PHE A 385 -43.87 8.41 -10.65
CA PHE A 385 -42.63 8.35 -9.88
C PHE A 385 -41.82 7.08 -10.21
N ASN A 386 -42.45 5.90 -10.22
CA ASN A 386 -41.78 4.65 -10.59
C ASN A 386 -41.16 4.68 -12.00
N GLY A 387 -41.73 5.44 -12.94
CA GLY A 387 -41.20 5.58 -14.29
C GLY A 387 -40.08 6.61 -14.44
N MET A 388 -39.89 7.52 -13.47
CA MET A 388 -38.92 8.62 -13.55
C MET A 388 -37.59 8.36 -12.84
N GLN A 389 -37.53 7.33 -12.00
CA GLN A 389 -36.33 6.95 -11.24
C GLN A 389 -36.09 5.44 -11.28
N ASN A 390 -34.85 5.04 -11.00
CA ASN A 390 -34.37 3.65 -11.02
C ASN A 390 -33.81 3.18 -9.67
N VAL A 391 -34.23 3.80 -8.57
CA VAL A 391 -33.83 3.50 -7.18
C VAL A 391 -34.78 2.48 -6.53
N VAL A 392 -36.09 2.74 -6.57
CA VAL A 392 -37.09 1.91 -5.87
C VAL A 392 -38.32 1.65 -6.74
N SER A 393 -38.96 0.50 -6.54
CA SER A 393 -40.31 0.22 -7.05
C SER A 393 -41.30 0.30 -5.90
N VAL A 394 -42.37 1.08 -6.07
CA VAL A 394 -43.40 1.28 -5.06
C VAL A 394 -44.77 0.92 -5.61
N VAL A 395 -45.38 -0.14 -5.08
CA VAL A 395 -46.74 -0.56 -5.45
C VAL A 395 -47.69 -0.18 -4.31
N THR A 396 -48.45 0.89 -4.50
CA THR A 396 -49.32 1.47 -3.45
C THR A 396 -50.77 1.01 -3.56
N GLN A 397 -51.48 1.02 -2.42
CA GLN A 397 -52.94 0.97 -2.39
C GLN A 397 -53.50 2.38 -2.16
N LEU A 398 -54.36 2.84 -3.06
CA LEU A 398 -54.92 4.19 -3.00
C LEU A 398 -55.61 4.48 -1.66
N GLY A 399 -55.31 5.66 -1.10
CA GLY A 399 -55.97 6.20 0.10
C GLY A 399 -55.51 5.61 1.43
N LYS A 400 -54.55 4.68 1.44
CA LYS A 400 -53.97 4.10 2.66
C LYS A 400 -52.53 4.54 2.86
N VAL A 401 -52.14 4.76 4.12
CA VAL A 401 -50.79 5.15 4.53
C VAL A 401 -50.33 4.28 5.69
N ASP A 402 -49.02 4.07 5.77
CA ASP A 402 -48.32 3.48 6.91
C ASP A 402 -47.53 4.55 7.65
N LYS A 403 -47.36 4.35 8.96
CA LYS A 403 -46.43 5.11 9.79
C LYS A 403 -45.24 4.22 10.10
N VAL A 404 -44.06 4.61 9.64
CA VAL A 404 -42.85 3.78 9.70
C VAL A 404 -41.72 4.52 10.40
N ASN A 405 -40.99 3.82 11.27
CA ASN A 405 -39.73 4.34 11.79
C ASN A 405 -38.61 4.07 10.76
N GLY A 406 -37.58 4.90 10.77
CA GLY A 406 -36.38 4.69 9.97
C GLY A 406 -35.30 4.04 10.80
N MET A 407 -34.60 3.07 10.22
CA MET A 407 -33.37 2.54 10.83
C MET A 407 -32.26 2.50 9.79
N PHE A 408 -31.04 2.84 10.21
CA PHE A 408 -29.87 2.75 9.35
C PHE A 408 -29.60 1.30 8.95
N ASN A 409 -29.30 1.08 7.67
CA ASN A 409 -28.96 -0.25 7.15
C ASN A 409 -27.50 -0.60 7.51
N PRO A 410 -27.25 -1.63 8.33
CA PRO A 410 -25.88 -2.03 8.68
C PRO A 410 -25.07 -2.54 7.47
N GLY A 411 -25.74 -2.92 6.38
CA GLY A 411 -25.07 -3.33 5.14
C GLY A 411 -24.56 -2.18 4.27
N PHE A 412 -24.90 -0.92 4.57
CA PHE A 412 -24.47 0.23 3.79
C PHE A 412 -23.06 0.68 4.19
N GLN A 413 -22.14 0.83 3.22
CA GLN A 413 -20.72 1.09 3.49
C GLN A 413 -20.15 2.36 2.84
N LEU A 414 -20.94 3.09 2.02
CA LEU A 414 -20.40 4.23 1.26
C LEU A 414 -20.12 5.45 2.14
N PHE A 415 -20.78 5.58 3.29
CA PHE A 415 -20.42 6.54 4.33
C PHE A 415 -20.95 6.09 5.71
N ASN A 416 -20.29 6.55 6.77
CA ASN A 416 -20.71 6.31 8.15
C ASN A 416 -21.57 7.47 8.69
N VAL A 417 -22.50 7.17 9.60
CA VAL A 417 -23.21 8.16 10.40
C VAL A 417 -22.94 7.85 11.88
N PRO A 418 -22.32 8.75 12.66
CA PRO A 418 -21.74 8.46 13.97
C PRO A 418 -22.75 8.13 15.09
N SER A 419 -24.07 8.15 14.82
CA SER A 419 -25.12 7.88 15.83
C SER A 419 -26.36 7.19 15.23
N SER A 420 -26.16 6.07 14.55
CA SER A 420 -27.23 5.31 13.89
C SER A 420 -28.33 4.77 14.83
N ASN A 421 -28.08 4.71 16.13
CA ASN A 421 -29.06 4.21 17.11
C ASN A 421 -30.20 5.21 17.38
N LEU A 422 -29.97 6.51 17.22
CA LEU A 422 -30.98 7.54 17.50
C LEU A 422 -32.17 7.47 16.52
N PHE A 423 -31.96 6.95 15.31
CA PHE A 423 -33.02 6.85 14.30
C PHE A 423 -34.22 6.01 14.77
N ALA A 424 -33.99 5.04 15.66
CA ALA A 424 -35.06 4.22 16.24
C ALA A 424 -36.01 5.02 17.14
N ASP A 425 -35.51 6.08 17.79
CA ASP A 425 -36.25 6.92 18.74
C ASP A 425 -36.93 8.12 18.07
N LEU A 426 -36.73 8.30 16.76
CA LEU A 426 -37.38 9.37 15.99
C LEU A 426 -38.85 9.05 15.69
N PRO A 427 -39.72 10.08 15.57
CA PRO A 427 -41.12 9.87 15.28
C PRO A 427 -41.32 9.19 13.92
N PRO A 428 -42.36 8.36 13.74
CA PRO A 428 -42.58 7.65 12.50
C PRO A 428 -42.94 8.61 11.35
N ILE A 429 -42.42 8.31 10.17
CA ILE A 429 -42.69 9.00 8.91
C ILE A 429 -43.92 8.40 8.24
N THR A 430 -44.69 9.25 7.54
CA THR A 430 -45.85 8.80 6.77
C THR A 430 -45.42 8.39 5.37
N VAL A 431 -45.70 7.14 4.99
CA VAL A 431 -45.42 6.56 3.67
C VAL A 431 -46.70 5.94 3.11
N PRO A 432 -46.89 5.78 1.79
CA PRO A 432 -48.07 5.11 1.27
C PRO A 432 -48.10 3.63 1.68
N PHE A 433 -49.30 3.08 1.92
CA PHE A 433 -49.43 1.65 2.20
C PHE A 433 -49.12 0.86 0.93
N GLY A 434 -48.16 -0.07 0.97
CA GLY A 434 -47.72 -0.78 -0.23
C GLY A 434 -46.53 -1.72 -0.09
N VAL A 435 -46.11 -2.26 -1.22
CA VAL A 435 -44.89 -3.07 -1.37
C VAL A 435 -43.79 -2.20 -1.96
N TYR A 436 -42.61 -2.27 -1.35
CA TYR A 436 -41.43 -1.51 -1.74
C TYR A 436 -40.30 -2.48 -2.01
N SER A 437 -39.62 -2.32 -3.15
CA SER A 437 -38.41 -3.07 -3.46
C SER A 437 -37.34 -2.15 -4.02
N ALA A 438 -36.08 -2.39 -3.66
CA ALA A 438 -34.94 -1.73 -4.26
C ALA A 438 -34.71 -2.29 -5.68
N LEU A 439 -34.35 -1.43 -6.62
CA LEU A 439 -34.01 -1.81 -8.00
C LEU A 439 -32.52 -2.14 -8.12
N THR A 440 -32.11 -2.78 -9.23
CA THR A 440 -30.72 -3.19 -9.46
C THR A 440 -29.74 -2.01 -9.36
N GLY A 441 -28.63 -2.22 -8.63
CA GLY A 441 -27.60 -1.19 -8.41
C GLY A 441 -27.96 -0.12 -7.38
N THR A 442 -29.03 -0.36 -6.61
CA THR A 442 -29.46 0.50 -5.51
C THR A 442 -28.81 0.08 -4.20
N GLU A 443 -28.23 1.05 -3.52
CA GLU A 443 -27.73 0.94 -2.15
C GLU A 443 -28.76 1.53 -1.19
N VAL A 444 -29.28 0.71 -0.27
CA VAL A 444 -30.28 1.13 0.72
C VAL A 444 -29.56 1.69 1.94
N ILE A 445 -29.74 2.98 2.23
CA ILE A 445 -29.14 3.67 3.38
C ILE A 445 -29.98 3.45 4.65
N MET A 446 -31.30 3.59 4.53
CA MET A 446 -32.23 3.34 5.64
C MET A 446 -33.35 2.40 5.23
N GLN A 447 -33.77 1.57 6.18
CA GLN A 447 -34.87 0.63 6.06
C GLN A 447 -36.08 1.05 6.91
N GLN A 448 -37.27 0.64 6.48
CA GLN A 448 -38.52 0.87 7.20
C GLN A 448 -38.69 -0.16 8.33
N TYR A 449 -39.01 0.34 9.51
CA TYR A 449 -39.35 -0.44 10.70
C TYR A 449 -40.80 -0.20 11.09
N ILE A 450 -41.56 -1.28 11.27
CA ILE A 450 -42.98 -1.23 11.63
C ILE A 450 -43.21 -2.12 12.84
N SER A 451 -43.72 -1.54 13.93
CA SER A 451 -44.03 -2.26 15.18
C SER A 451 -42.86 -3.11 15.71
N GLY A 452 -41.63 -2.59 15.62
CA GLY A 452 -40.42 -3.26 16.10
C GLY A 452 -39.82 -4.32 15.14
N ILE A 453 -40.43 -4.54 13.97
CA ILE A 453 -39.93 -5.51 12.97
C ILE A 453 -39.27 -4.76 11.81
N ASN A 454 -38.06 -5.20 11.45
CA ASN A 454 -37.40 -4.77 10.21
C ASN A 454 -38.16 -5.35 9.01
N THR A 455 -38.70 -4.49 8.16
CA THR A 455 -39.43 -4.95 6.97
C THR A 455 -38.52 -5.22 5.77
N GLY A 456 -37.24 -4.81 5.84
CA GLY A 456 -36.28 -4.82 4.73
C GLY A 456 -36.61 -3.82 3.61
N ARG A 457 -37.72 -3.08 3.72
CA ARG A 457 -38.17 -2.12 2.72
C ARG A 457 -37.31 -0.86 2.77
N PRO A 458 -36.92 -0.28 1.62
CA PRO A 458 -36.14 0.96 1.61
C PRO A 458 -36.96 2.14 2.15
N LEU A 459 -36.32 3.02 2.90
CA LEU A 459 -36.82 4.34 3.30
C LEU A 459 -35.98 5.46 2.68
N LEU A 460 -34.66 5.33 2.73
CA LEU A 460 -33.71 6.16 2.01
C LEU A 460 -32.77 5.25 1.22
N ALA A 461 -32.64 5.51 -0.07
CA ALA A 461 -31.79 4.71 -0.94
C ALA A 461 -31.17 5.57 -2.05
N VAL A 462 -30.05 5.11 -2.59
CA VAL A 462 -29.37 5.73 -3.73
C VAL A 462 -29.10 4.72 -4.83
N ASN A 463 -29.19 5.15 -6.08
CA ASN A 463 -28.71 4.40 -7.23
C ASN A 463 -27.62 5.23 -7.91
N LEU A 464 -26.41 4.65 -7.95
CA LEU A 464 -25.23 5.29 -8.52
C LEU A 464 -24.83 4.67 -9.87
N SER A 465 -25.43 3.54 -10.24
CA SER A 465 -25.02 2.68 -11.37
C SER A 465 -25.72 3.01 -12.69
N GLY A 466 -25.92 4.30 -13.00
CA GLY A 466 -26.66 4.75 -14.19
C GLY A 466 -26.13 6.05 -14.78
N THR A 467 -26.75 6.50 -15.89
CA THR A 467 -26.40 7.77 -16.54
C THR A 467 -26.66 8.99 -15.63
N ARG A 468 -27.56 8.84 -14.66
CA ARG A 468 -27.87 9.82 -13.62
C ARG A 468 -27.82 9.15 -12.25
N LYS A 469 -27.07 9.76 -11.32
CA LYS A 469 -27.09 9.39 -9.90
C LYS A 469 -28.40 9.88 -9.27
N MET A 470 -29.09 8.99 -8.56
CA MET A 470 -30.38 9.34 -7.95
C MET A 470 -30.43 8.91 -6.49
N ALA A 471 -31.08 9.72 -5.67
CA ALA A 471 -31.45 9.38 -4.29
C ALA A 471 -32.95 9.50 -4.12
N VAL A 472 -33.54 8.68 -3.25
CA VAL A 472 -34.96 8.71 -2.91
C VAL A 472 -35.11 8.60 -1.41
N PHE A 473 -35.81 9.56 -0.81
CA PHE A 473 -36.31 9.50 0.56
C PHE A 473 -37.83 9.35 0.51
N LEU A 474 -38.35 8.19 0.92
CA LEU A 474 -39.76 7.86 0.81
C LEU A 474 -40.56 8.47 1.96
N GLY A 475 -41.48 9.38 1.66
CA GLY A 475 -42.39 10.00 2.63
C GLY A 475 -42.03 11.44 2.99
N ASP A 476 -42.88 12.04 3.83
CA ASP A 476 -42.70 13.38 4.40
C ASP A 476 -42.55 13.31 5.93
N GLY A 477 -41.72 14.20 6.50
CA GLY A 477 -41.46 14.19 7.95
C GLY A 477 -40.01 14.43 8.37
N LEU A 478 -39.12 14.79 7.44
CA LEU A 478 -37.74 15.16 7.75
C LEU A 478 -37.67 16.32 8.75
N TRP A 479 -38.61 17.27 8.66
CA TRP A 479 -38.73 18.39 9.58
C TRP A 479 -39.05 17.93 11.02
N HIS A 480 -39.89 16.90 11.20
CA HIS A 480 -40.19 16.34 12.51
C HIS A 480 -38.97 15.63 13.09
N TRP A 481 -38.28 14.83 12.28
CA TRP A 481 -37.03 14.17 12.69
C TRP A 481 -36.00 15.18 13.18
N ARG A 482 -35.83 16.27 12.44
CA ARG A 482 -34.89 17.34 12.79
C ARG A 482 -35.28 18.11 14.06
N MET A 483 -36.57 18.27 14.30
CA MET A 483 -37.08 18.90 15.53
C MET A 483 -36.94 17.98 16.75
N GLU A 484 -37.23 16.68 16.59
CA GLU A 484 -37.08 15.70 17.65
C GLU A 484 -35.62 15.51 18.04
N GLU A 485 -34.72 15.41 17.05
CA GLU A 485 -33.28 15.33 17.31
C GLU A 485 -32.81 16.51 18.16
N PHE A 486 -33.27 17.72 17.85
CA PHE A 486 -32.92 18.92 18.63
C PHE A 486 -33.51 18.88 20.04
N ALA A 487 -34.74 18.40 20.21
CA ALA A 487 -35.33 18.24 21.53
C ALA A 487 -34.48 17.31 22.42
N GLN A 488 -33.95 16.22 21.83
CA GLN A 488 -33.18 15.21 22.57
C GLN A 488 -31.69 15.58 22.75
N THR A 489 -31.06 16.20 21.75
CA THR A 489 -29.59 16.39 21.70
C THR A 489 -29.16 17.85 21.79
N GLN A 490 -30.09 18.80 21.69
CA GLN A 490 -29.82 20.25 21.50
C GLN A 490 -28.98 20.56 20.25
N GLN A 491 -28.89 19.62 19.31
CA GLN A 491 -28.14 19.71 18.07
C GLN A 491 -28.98 19.20 16.89
N HIS A 492 -28.52 19.48 15.67
CA HIS A 492 -29.11 18.98 14.42
C HIS A 492 -28.07 18.17 13.63
N GLY A 493 -27.15 17.48 14.33
CA GLY A 493 -25.98 16.90 13.69
C GLY A 493 -26.33 15.71 12.79
N ILE A 494 -27.15 14.80 13.29
CA ILE A 494 -27.37 13.47 12.72
C ILE A 494 -28.24 13.54 11.46
N ILE A 495 -29.36 14.28 11.51
CA ILE A 495 -30.25 14.42 10.36
C ILE A 495 -29.58 15.28 9.28
N ASP A 496 -28.92 16.38 9.66
CA ASP A 496 -28.22 17.24 8.71
C ASP A 496 -27.08 16.46 8.03
N GLU A 497 -26.29 15.69 8.78
CA GLU A 497 -25.19 14.88 8.25
C GLU A 497 -25.68 13.77 7.29
N LEU A 498 -26.77 13.06 7.63
CA LEU A 498 -27.34 12.03 6.76
C LEU A 498 -27.73 12.59 5.39
N ILE A 499 -28.45 13.71 5.38
CA ILE A 499 -28.94 14.35 4.15
C ILE A 499 -27.78 14.96 3.37
N LEU A 500 -26.83 15.63 4.05
CA LEU A 500 -25.66 16.22 3.39
C LEU A 500 -24.77 15.14 2.77
N LYS A 501 -24.48 14.04 3.48
CA LYS A 501 -23.68 12.94 2.93
C LYS A 501 -24.36 12.25 1.76
N THR A 502 -25.67 12.07 1.82
CA THR A 502 -26.45 11.54 0.69
C THR A 502 -26.35 12.45 -0.53
N LEU A 503 -26.51 13.77 -0.31
CA LEU A 503 -26.42 14.78 -1.35
C LEU A 503 -25.01 14.86 -1.95
N GLN A 504 -23.97 14.82 -1.13
CA GLN A 504 -22.56 14.75 -1.56
C GLN A 504 -22.29 13.48 -2.38
N LEU A 505 -22.84 12.34 -1.96
CA LEU A 505 -22.65 11.07 -2.64
C LEU A 505 -23.21 11.09 -4.08
N ILE A 506 -24.40 11.66 -4.28
CA ILE A 506 -24.98 11.80 -5.63
C ILE A 506 -24.38 12.95 -6.42
N ALA A 507 -23.90 14.01 -5.74
CA ALA A 507 -23.25 15.17 -6.35
C ALA A 507 -21.81 14.88 -6.77
N LEU A 508 -21.20 13.81 -6.25
CA LEU A 508 -19.83 13.43 -6.57
C LEU A 508 -19.69 13.27 -8.08
N LYS A 509 -19.07 14.29 -8.69
CA LYS A 509 -18.56 14.23 -10.04
C LYS A 509 -17.51 13.15 -10.01
N GLU A 510 -17.82 11.99 -10.60
CA GLU A 510 -16.74 11.11 -11.01
C GLU A 510 -15.81 11.97 -11.86
N GLU A 511 -14.51 11.91 -11.59
CA GLU A 511 -13.55 12.16 -12.65
C GLU A 511 -13.89 11.17 -13.75
N LYS A 512 -14.77 11.61 -14.66
CA LYS A 512 -15.18 10.91 -15.88
C LYS A 512 -14.06 10.95 -16.92
N GLY A 513 -12.84 11.28 -16.51
CA GLY A 513 -11.65 10.98 -17.28
C GLY A 513 -11.53 9.47 -17.33
N LYS A 514 -11.82 8.89 -18.49
CA LYS A 514 -11.57 7.48 -18.74
C LYS A 514 -10.08 7.16 -18.63
N LEU A 515 -9.23 8.17 -18.84
CA LEU A 515 -7.80 8.12 -18.54
C LEU A 515 -7.51 8.81 -17.21
N ARG A 516 -6.86 8.11 -16.29
CA ARG A 516 -6.32 8.66 -15.05
C ARG A 516 -4.82 8.43 -15.02
N ILE A 517 -4.07 9.51 -14.83
CA ILE A 517 -2.62 9.48 -14.71
C ILE A 517 -2.24 10.38 -13.55
N TYR A 518 -1.59 9.80 -12.54
CA TYR A 518 -1.13 10.55 -11.38
C TYR A 518 0.19 9.99 -10.86
N PRO A 519 1.09 10.86 -10.37
CA PRO A 519 2.32 10.40 -9.78
C PRO A 519 2.03 9.68 -8.47
N VAL A 520 2.81 8.64 -8.13
CA VAL A 520 2.64 7.87 -6.89
C VAL A 520 2.89 8.74 -5.66
N ASN A 521 3.80 9.72 -5.77
CA ASN A 521 4.08 10.74 -4.77
C ASN A 521 3.96 12.14 -5.40
N GLU A 522 3.68 13.17 -4.60
CA GLU A 522 3.61 14.55 -5.10
C GLU A 522 4.99 15.25 -5.08
N VAL A 523 5.86 14.80 -4.18
CA VAL A 523 7.26 15.21 -4.05
C VAL A 523 8.14 13.97 -4.23
N PHE A 524 9.07 14.02 -5.17
CA PHE A 524 10.12 13.03 -5.37
C PHE A 524 11.48 13.64 -5.00
N GLN A 525 12.43 12.81 -4.60
CA GLN A 525 13.83 13.21 -4.47
C GLN A 525 14.57 13.03 -5.80
N VAL A 526 15.67 13.77 -6.04
CA VAL A 526 16.46 13.70 -7.30
C VAL A 526 16.95 12.28 -7.62
N ASP A 527 17.21 11.45 -6.61
CA ASP A 527 17.65 10.05 -6.72
C ASP A 527 16.49 9.05 -6.79
N GLN A 528 15.26 9.49 -6.55
CA GLN A 528 14.08 8.64 -6.63
C GLN A 528 13.59 8.54 -8.08
N LYS A 529 13.28 7.31 -8.51
CA LYS A 529 12.55 7.10 -9.76
C LYS A 529 11.15 7.70 -9.64
N VAL A 530 10.82 8.58 -10.57
CA VAL A 530 9.48 9.15 -10.66
C VAL A 530 8.56 8.10 -11.23
N SER A 531 7.54 7.70 -10.47
CA SER A 531 6.58 6.68 -10.89
C SER A 531 5.18 7.28 -11.02
N PHE A 532 4.48 6.87 -12.08
CA PHE A 532 3.10 7.23 -12.36
C PHE A 532 2.22 5.99 -12.27
N ALA A 533 1.09 6.11 -11.57
CA ALA A 533 0.01 5.16 -11.67
C ALA A 533 -0.90 5.58 -12.84
N VAL A 534 -1.26 4.61 -13.67
CA VAL A 534 -2.10 4.85 -14.83
C VAL A 534 -3.25 3.86 -14.89
N GLU A 535 -4.44 4.41 -15.09
CA GLU A 535 -5.68 3.68 -15.18
C GLU A 535 -6.46 4.14 -16.40
N MET A 536 -6.96 3.19 -17.18
CA MET A 536 -7.82 3.46 -18.32
C MET A 536 -9.11 2.67 -18.16
N TYR A 537 -10.23 3.30 -18.48
CA TYR A 537 -11.57 2.75 -18.34
C TYR A 537 -12.32 2.78 -19.68
N ASN A 538 -13.15 1.78 -19.96
CA ASN A 538 -14.04 1.78 -21.13
C ASN A 538 -15.33 2.58 -20.84
N ASP A 539 -16.26 2.61 -21.80
CA ASP A 539 -17.57 3.29 -21.66
C ASP A 539 -18.44 2.69 -20.54
N LEU A 540 -18.17 1.44 -20.16
CA LEU A 540 -18.81 0.73 -19.05
C LEU A 540 -18.05 0.91 -17.72
N TYR A 541 -17.03 1.75 -17.68
CA TYR A 541 -16.14 1.97 -16.53
C TYR A 541 -15.43 0.71 -16.02
N GLU A 542 -15.23 -0.28 -16.89
CA GLU A 542 -14.34 -1.40 -16.60
C GLU A 542 -12.92 -1.02 -16.94
N ARG A 543 -11.97 -1.41 -16.09
CA ARG A 543 -10.55 -1.14 -16.31
C ARG A 543 -10.08 -1.91 -17.55
N ILE A 544 -9.53 -1.18 -18.52
CA ILE A 544 -8.96 -1.75 -19.74
C ILE A 544 -7.43 -1.61 -19.72
N TYR A 545 -6.78 -2.61 -20.29
CA TYR A 545 -5.32 -2.68 -20.40
C TYR A 545 -4.89 -2.62 -21.87
N GLU A 546 -3.59 -2.64 -22.10
CA GLU A 546 -2.96 -2.68 -23.43
C GLU A 546 -3.29 -1.47 -24.32
N GLN A 547 -3.61 -0.32 -23.71
CA GLN A 547 -3.83 0.93 -24.42
C GLN A 547 -2.50 1.69 -24.56
N ASP A 548 -2.28 2.26 -25.74
CA ASP A 548 -1.18 3.19 -26.00
C ASP A 548 -1.41 4.50 -25.25
N ILE A 549 -0.45 4.89 -24.41
CA ILE A 549 -0.47 6.12 -23.63
C ILE A 549 0.77 6.95 -23.99
N GLU A 550 0.54 8.18 -24.46
CA GLU A 550 1.56 9.19 -24.70
C GLU A 550 1.63 10.11 -23.47
N LEU A 551 2.72 10.10 -22.71
CA LEU A 551 2.96 10.96 -21.56
C LEU A 551 4.01 12.03 -21.90
N ARG A 552 3.61 13.30 -21.82
CA ARG A 552 4.48 14.46 -21.95
C ARG A 552 4.79 15.03 -20.58
N ILE A 553 6.07 15.26 -20.31
CA ILE A 553 6.53 15.85 -19.05
C ILE A 553 7.35 17.08 -19.40
N LYS A 554 6.93 18.23 -18.89
CA LYS A 554 7.61 19.51 -19.07
C LYS A 554 8.18 19.96 -17.74
N GLY A 555 9.48 20.24 -17.70
CA GLY A 555 10.15 20.78 -16.53
C GLY A 555 11.30 21.72 -16.89
N PRO A 556 12.18 22.06 -15.94
CA PRO A 556 13.29 22.99 -16.16
C PRO A 556 14.29 22.49 -17.21
N SER A 557 14.42 21.17 -17.34
CA SER A 557 15.29 20.51 -18.32
C SER A 557 14.67 20.43 -19.73
N GLY A 558 13.50 21.01 -19.97
CA GLY A 558 12.74 20.93 -21.22
C GLY A 558 11.57 19.93 -21.18
N GLU A 559 11.00 19.66 -22.35
CA GLU A 559 9.89 18.72 -22.53
C GLU A 559 10.42 17.34 -22.96
N LYS A 560 9.96 16.29 -22.28
CA LYS A 560 10.22 14.88 -22.63
C LYS A 560 8.90 14.20 -22.96
N LYS A 561 8.93 13.30 -23.93
CA LYS A 561 7.78 12.48 -24.35
C LYS A 561 8.09 11.01 -24.14
N PHE A 562 7.11 10.27 -23.64
CA PHE A 562 7.21 8.85 -23.35
C PHE A 562 5.98 8.15 -23.87
N ASP A 563 6.17 7.07 -24.61
CA ASP A 563 5.09 6.21 -25.09
C ASP A 563 5.20 4.86 -24.40
N PHE A 564 4.11 4.39 -23.79
CA PHE A 564 4.07 3.11 -23.11
C PHE A 564 2.68 2.48 -23.16
N ARG A 565 2.63 1.19 -22.79
CA ARG A 565 1.40 0.42 -22.63
C ARG A 565 1.31 -0.11 -21.20
N ILE A 566 0.13 -0.03 -20.62
CA ILE A 566 -0.16 -0.63 -19.31
C ILE A 566 -0.60 -2.08 -19.47
N THR A 567 -0.14 -2.97 -18.59
CA THR A 567 -0.61 -4.36 -18.50
C THR A 567 -1.18 -4.62 -17.09
N PRO A 568 -1.93 -5.71 -16.86
CA PRO A 568 -2.42 -6.06 -15.53
C PRO A 568 -1.28 -6.17 -14.50
N ASP A 569 -0.13 -6.71 -14.90
CA ASP A 569 1.05 -6.91 -14.04
C ASP A 569 1.89 -5.64 -13.88
N HIS A 570 1.83 -4.72 -14.85
CA HIS A 570 2.57 -3.44 -14.85
C HIS A 570 1.61 -2.26 -15.09
N SER A 571 0.92 -1.85 -14.01
CA SER A 571 0.04 -0.68 -13.99
C SER A 571 0.73 0.64 -13.66
N ARG A 572 2.05 0.60 -13.43
CA ARG A 572 2.87 1.77 -13.11
C ARG A 572 3.91 1.99 -14.20
N PHE A 573 4.08 3.26 -14.56
CA PHE A 573 5.14 3.71 -15.45
C PHE A 573 6.24 4.37 -14.62
N GLU A 574 7.46 3.83 -14.69
CA GLU A 574 8.62 4.37 -13.98
C GLU A 574 9.54 5.12 -14.94
N LEU A 575 9.87 6.34 -14.56
CA LEU A 575 10.88 7.17 -15.23
C LEU A 575 12.22 7.02 -14.53
N SER A 576 13.28 7.36 -15.27
CA SER A 576 14.57 7.64 -14.65
C SER A 576 14.49 8.85 -13.72
N THR A 577 15.53 9.00 -12.90
CA THR A 577 15.74 10.16 -12.04
C THR A 577 15.68 11.46 -12.84
N LEU A 578 14.94 12.44 -12.31
CA LEU A 578 14.82 13.76 -12.91
C LEU A 578 15.61 14.79 -12.08
N PRO A 579 16.17 15.84 -12.70
CA PRO A 579 16.76 16.95 -11.95
C PRO A 579 15.75 17.63 -11.02
N ALA A 580 16.24 18.39 -10.04
CA ALA A 580 15.35 19.16 -9.19
C ALA A 580 14.58 20.22 -9.99
N GLY A 581 13.30 20.34 -9.72
CA GLY A 581 12.41 21.20 -10.49
C GLY A 581 10.93 20.92 -10.28
N VAL A 582 10.12 21.88 -10.72
CA VAL A 582 8.67 21.71 -10.87
C VAL A 582 8.39 21.13 -12.25
N TYR A 583 7.64 20.04 -12.29
CA TYR A 583 7.27 19.35 -13.52
C TYR A 583 5.76 19.37 -13.71
N THR A 584 5.32 19.65 -14.93
CA THR A 584 3.95 19.45 -15.36
C THR A 584 3.89 18.23 -16.27
N TYR A 585 2.87 17.39 -16.13
CA TYR A 585 2.67 16.24 -16.99
C TYR A 585 1.31 16.29 -17.67
N GLU A 586 1.25 15.80 -18.90
CA GLU A 586 0.03 15.62 -19.69
C GLU A 586 0.12 14.26 -20.36
N GLY A 587 -0.78 13.35 -20.02
CA GLY A 587 -0.93 12.07 -20.69
C GLY A 587 -2.15 12.04 -21.60
N LYS A 588 -2.02 11.35 -22.73
CA LYS A 588 -3.05 11.18 -23.74
C LYS A 588 -3.19 9.73 -24.12
N SER A 589 -4.42 9.28 -24.27
CA SER A 589 -4.74 8.00 -24.90
C SER A 589 -6.04 8.16 -25.66
N LYS A 590 -6.02 7.88 -26.97
CA LYS A 590 -7.14 8.15 -27.89
C LYS A 590 -7.61 9.62 -27.78
N ASN A 591 -8.86 9.87 -27.40
CA ASN A 591 -9.46 11.21 -27.24
C ASN A 591 -9.45 11.71 -25.78
N GLU A 592 -8.87 10.95 -24.86
CA GLU A 592 -8.85 11.25 -23.43
C GLU A 592 -7.53 11.87 -23.03
N LYS A 593 -7.57 12.83 -22.11
CA LYS A 593 -6.39 13.52 -21.58
C LYS A 593 -6.46 13.59 -20.06
N ALA A 594 -5.32 13.41 -19.42
CA ALA A 594 -5.14 13.61 -17.98
C ALA A 594 -3.83 14.37 -17.74
N GLY A 595 -3.77 15.21 -16.72
CA GLY A 595 -2.56 15.97 -16.44
C GLY A 595 -2.52 16.49 -15.01
N GLY A 596 -1.34 16.95 -14.61
CA GLY A 596 -1.10 17.46 -13.26
C GLY A 596 0.31 17.99 -13.10
N GLN A 597 0.72 18.17 -11.83
CA GLN A 597 2.04 18.65 -11.47
C GLN A 597 2.67 17.80 -10.38
N PHE A 598 3.99 17.71 -10.37
CA PHE A 598 4.79 17.11 -9.31
C PHE A 598 6.10 17.88 -9.16
N VAL A 599 6.76 17.70 -8.02
CA VAL A 599 8.07 18.31 -7.77
C VAL A 599 9.12 17.25 -7.57
N VAL A 600 10.30 17.53 -8.09
CA VAL A 600 11.52 16.83 -7.72
C VAL A 600 12.35 17.79 -6.88
N SER A 601 12.60 17.43 -5.64
CA SER A 601 13.38 18.21 -4.68
C SER A 601 14.79 17.63 -4.58
N ASP A 602 15.80 18.50 -4.47
CA ASP A 602 17.17 18.11 -4.06
C ASP A 602 17.38 18.37 -2.56
N SER A 603 16.31 18.28 -1.78
CA SER A 603 16.38 18.38 -0.33
C SER A 603 16.87 17.05 0.23
N ASP A 604 18.19 16.98 0.43
CA ASP A 604 18.82 15.83 1.06
C ASP A 604 18.37 15.72 2.52
N ILE A 605 17.45 14.81 2.79
CA ILE A 605 16.82 14.65 4.11
C ILE A 605 17.88 14.28 5.16
N GLU A 606 18.94 13.54 4.76
CA GLU A 606 20.10 13.24 5.61
C GLU A 606 20.90 14.46 6.05
N LEU A 607 20.82 15.57 5.31
CA LEU A 607 21.51 16.81 5.66
C LEU A 607 20.60 17.81 6.40
N GLN A 608 19.33 17.46 6.61
CA GLN A 608 18.39 18.26 7.40
C GLN A 608 18.49 17.98 8.90
N ASN A 609 18.80 16.74 9.28
CA ASN A 609 19.15 16.38 10.64
C ASN A 609 20.53 15.70 10.65
N THR A 610 21.47 16.23 11.41
CA THR A 610 22.83 15.66 11.56
C THR A 610 23.21 15.46 13.03
N THR A 611 22.22 15.57 13.93
CA THR A 611 22.40 15.27 15.35
C THR A 611 22.18 13.78 15.54
N ALA A 612 23.20 13.08 16.00
CA ALA A 612 23.16 11.63 16.16
C ALA A 612 22.14 11.20 17.24
N ASP A 613 21.31 10.20 16.93
CA ASP A 613 20.34 9.62 17.84
C ASP A 613 20.91 8.37 18.53
N PHE A 614 21.71 8.61 19.56
CA PHE A 614 22.24 7.54 20.41
C PHE A 614 21.17 6.87 21.28
N SER A 615 20.01 7.50 21.44
CA SER A 615 18.91 6.91 22.21
C SER A 615 18.26 5.76 21.43
N LEU A 616 18.03 5.94 20.13
CA LEU A 616 17.53 4.90 19.23
C LEU A 616 18.50 3.72 19.17
N LEU A 617 19.79 3.98 18.92
CA LEU A 617 20.81 2.91 18.84
C LEU A 617 20.89 2.10 20.13
N ARG A 618 20.85 2.77 21.29
CA ARG A 618 20.83 2.08 22.59
C ARG A 618 19.60 1.21 22.76
N THR A 619 18.43 1.71 22.33
CA THR A 619 17.17 0.95 22.37
C THR A 619 17.27 -0.30 21.51
N ILE A 620 17.70 -0.16 20.24
CA ILE A 620 17.91 -1.28 19.31
C ILE A 620 18.83 -2.34 19.91
N ALA A 621 19.96 -1.93 20.49
CA ALA A 621 20.90 -2.86 21.11
C ALA A 621 20.29 -3.56 22.33
N SER A 622 19.59 -2.83 23.20
CA SER A 622 19.00 -3.39 24.42
C SER A 622 17.85 -4.37 24.16
N GLU A 623 17.01 -4.10 23.15
CA GLU A 623 15.89 -4.97 22.78
C GLU A 623 16.36 -6.27 22.09
N ASN A 624 17.57 -6.26 21.52
CA ASN A 624 18.13 -7.40 20.78
C ASN A 624 19.34 -8.02 21.50
N ASN A 625 19.39 -7.96 22.84
CA ASN A 625 20.45 -8.58 23.66
C ASN A 625 21.89 -8.23 23.24
N GLY A 626 22.10 -7.03 22.69
CA GLY A 626 23.40 -6.52 22.30
C GLY A 626 23.89 -5.43 23.22
N SER A 627 24.86 -4.64 22.73
CA SER A 627 25.48 -3.56 23.51
C SER A 627 25.68 -2.33 22.65
N PHE A 628 25.44 -1.17 23.25
CA PHE A 628 25.74 0.13 22.64
C PHE A 628 27.13 0.59 23.09
N LEU A 629 27.98 0.95 22.13
CA LEU A 629 29.31 1.52 22.34
C LEU A 629 29.50 2.71 21.40
N LEU A 630 30.43 3.60 21.72
CA LEU A 630 30.83 4.65 20.79
C LEU A 630 31.83 4.08 19.77
N ALA A 631 31.84 4.62 18.55
CA ALA A 631 32.73 4.16 17.48
C ALA A 631 34.23 4.17 17.87
N LYS A 632 34.64 5.04 18.81
CA LYS A 632 36.00 5.10 19.37
C LYS A 632 36.35 3.93 20.30
N ASP A 633 35.36 3.31 20.92
CA ASP A 633 35.53 2.25 21.92
C ASP A 633 35.29 0.86 21.30
N LEU A 634 35.35 0.78 19.96
CA LEU A 634 35.01 -0.40 19.16
C LEU A 634 35.81 -1.66 19.51
N LEU A 635 37.05 -1.52 19.99
CA LEU A 635 37.89 -2.65 20.39
C LEU A 635 37.36 -3.35 21.66
N GLU A 636 36.54 -2.67 22.49
CA GLU A 636 35.90 -3.28 23.66
C GLU A 636 34.82 -4.28 23.25
N LEU A 637 34.17 -4.08 22.10
CA LEU A 637 33.13 -4.97 21.57
C LEU A 637 33.66 -6.40 21.35
N ARG A 638 34.94 -6.52 21.00
CA ARG A 638 35.63 -7.81 20.92
C ARG A 638 35.48 -8.60 22.21
N ASN A 639 35.59 -7.97 23.37
CA ASN A 639 35.52 -8.67 24.65
C ASN A 639 34.08 -9.09 24.97
N VAL A 640 33.09 -8.29 24.56
CA VAL A 640 31.66 -8.58 24.74
C VAL A 640 31.24 -9.83 23.95
N ILE A 641 31.53 -9.85 22.64
CA ILE A 641 31.15 -10.98 21.75
C ILE A 641 31.85 -12.27 22.20
N ASN A 642 33.10 -12.16 22.66
CA ASN A 642 33.89 -13.32 23.08
C ASN A 642 33.49 -13.93 24.41
N LYS A 643 32.81 -13.19 25.29
CA LYS A 643 32.42 -13.69 26.61
C LYS A 643 31.35 -14.77 26.52
N GLU A 644 30.59 -14.81 25.43
CA GLU A 644 29.38 -15.65 25.32
C GLU A 644 29.59 -17.01 24.62
N ASN A 645 30.82 -17.37 24.21
CA ASN A 645 31.19 -18.69 23.64
C ASN A 645 30.09 -19.35 22.80
N VAL A 646 29.77 -18.76 21.64
CA VAL A 646 28.71 -19.28 20.77
C VAL A 646 29.16 -20.59 20.11
N PRO A 647 28.49 -21.73 20.34
CA PRO A 647 28.90 -23.01 19.79
C PRO A 647 28.58 -23.11 18.29
N ASN A 648 29.34 -23.97 17.59
CA ASN A 648 29.06 -24.34 16.20
C ASN A 648 27.70 -25.06 16.11
N LYS A 649 26.92 -24.73 15.08
CA LYS A 649 25.64 -25.42 14.82
C LYS A 649 25.89 -26.63 13.92
N LEU A 650 25.49 -27.81 14.39
CA LEU A 650 25.52 -29.04 13.61
C LEU A 650 24.21 -29.17 12.82
N VAL A 651 24.30 -29.09 11.50
CA VAL A 651 23.18 -29.36 10.61
C VAL A 651 23.44 -30.70 9.94
N THR A 652 22.47 -31.61 9.99
CA THR A 652 22.59 -32.91 9.31
C THR A 652 22.07 -32.74 7.89
N GLN A 653 22.91 -33.05 6.91
CA GLN A 653 22.53 -33.06 5.50
C GLN A 653 22.47 -34.52 5.03
N GLU A 654 21.40 -34.82 4.28
CA GLU A 654 21.21 -36.12 3.64
C GLU A 654 21.74 -36.04 2.20
N ASP A 655 22.74 -36.85 1.87
CA ASP A 655 23.21 -37.03 0.49
C ASP A 655 22.72 -38.41 0.00
N LEU A 656 21.96 -38.42 -1.09
CA LEU A 656 21.42 -39.61 -1.74
C LEU A 656 22.17 -39.82 -3.04
N ARG A 657 22.89 -40.94 -3.15
CA ARG A 657 23.63 -41.30 -4.37
C ARG A 657 23.08 -42.56 -5.01
N ASP A 658 22.83 -42.51 -6.31
CA ASP A 658 22.41 -43.67 -7.09
C ASP A 658 23.53 -44.70 -7.15
N ILE A 659 23.22 -45.96 -6.85
CA ILE A 659 24.21 -47.03 -6.79
C ILE A 659 24.88 -47.27 -8.16
N ILE A 660 24.19 -46.94 -9.26
CA ILE A 660 24.71 -47.06 -10.62
C ILE A 660 25.95 -46.16 -10.86
N HIS A 661 26.11 -45.07 -10.10
CA HIS A 661 27.27 -44.19 -10.21
C HIS A 661 28.54 -44.74 -9.51
N PHE A 662 28.45 -45.85 -8.76
CA PHE A 662 29.62 -46.49 -8.19
C PHE A 662 30.43 -47.22 -9.27
N LYS A 663 31.56 -46.61 -9.69
CA LYS A 663 32.44 -47.12 -10.76
C LYS A 663 32.90 -48.58 -10.59
N TRP A 664 32.98 -49.10 -9.37
CA TRP A 664 33.40 -50.50 -9.12
C TRP A 664 32.36 -51.54 -9.60
N ILE A 665 31.07 -51.21 -9.58
CA ILE A 665 30.00 -52.11 -10.03
C ILE A 665 30.12 -52.37 -11.53
N TRP A 666 30.53 -51.35 -12.30
CA TRP A 666 30.82 -51.47 -13.72
C TRP A 666 31.93 -52.50 -14.00
N PHE A 667 33.01 -52.50 -13.20
CA PHE A 667 34.08 -53.51 -13.33
C PHE A 667 33.56 -54.93 -13.03
N VAL A 668 32.71 -55.09 -12.02
CA VAL A 668 32.10 -56.39 -11.68
C VAL A 668 31.26 -56.94 -12.85
N LEU A 669 30.44 -56.09 -13.47
CA LEU A 669 29.62 -56.48 -14.64
C LEU A 669 30.49 -56.93 -15.81
N ILE A 670 31.58 -56.21 -16.09
CA ILE A 670 32.51 -56.56 -17.18
C ILE A 670 33.19 -57.90 -16.89
N VAL A 671 33.69 -58.11 -15.67
CA VAL A 671 34.33 -59.36 -15.30
C VAL A 671 33.38 -60.54 -15.47
N LEU A 672 32.12 -60.41 -15.04
CA LEU A 672 31.10 -61.46 -15.22
C LEU A 672 30.86 -61.79 -16.70
N VAL A 673 30.74 -60.78 -17.56
CA VAL A 673 30.57 -60.97 -19.02
C VAL A 673 31.82 -61.59 -19.65
N SER A 674 33.01 -61.10 -19.29
CA SER A 674 34.28 -61.58 -19.84
C SER A 674 34.55 -63.03 -19.43
N VAL A 675 34.32 -63.39 -18.16
CA VAL A 675 34.50 -64.77 -17.68
C VAL A 675 33.51 -65.71 -18.37
N GLU A 676 32.24 -65.32 -18.51
CA GLU A 676 31.25 -66.10 -19.28
C GLU A 676 31.75 -66.36 -20.70
N TRP A 677 32.20 -65.31 -21.39
CA TRP A 677 32.67 -65.38 -22.76
C TRP A 677 33.90 -66.28 -22.91
N ILE A 678 34.90 -66.15 -22.03
CA ILE A 678 36.12 -66.98 -22.04
C ILE A 678 35.77 -68.46 -21.85
N LEU A 679 34.91 -68.78 -20.87
CA LEU A 679 34.50 -70.16 -20.60
C LEU A 679 33.74 -70.78 -21.78
N ARG A 680 32.87 -70.01 -22.46
CA ARG A 680 32.14 -70.48 -23.65
C ARG A 680 33.08 -70.76 -24.82
N LYS A 681 34.09 -69.89 -25.02
CA LYS A 681 35.11 -70.08 -26.06
C LYS A 681 35.98 -71.31 -25.77
N TYR A 682 36.40 -71.48 -24.52
CA TYR A 682 37.24 -72.61 -24.12
C TYR A 682 36.53 -73.96 -24.25
N TRP A 683 35.23 -74.01 -23.95
CA TRP A 683 34.41 -75.24 -24.07
C TRP A 683 33.79 -75.45 -25.47
N GLY A 684 34.19 -74.67 -26.48
CA GLY A 684 33.76 -74.89 -27.87
C GLY A 684 32.27 -74.63 -28.14
N SER A 685 31.61 -73.83 -27.31
CA SER A 685 30.17 -73.50 -27.43
C SER A 685 29.94 -72.13 -28.07
N TYR A 686 30.61 -71.87 -29.20
CA TYR A 686 30.41 -70.66 -30.00
C TYR A 686 29.73 -70.97 -31.32
#